data_AF-A0A4Z2FHG4-F1
#
_entry.id   AF-A0A4Z2FHG4-F1
#
_cell.length_a   1.000
_cell.length_b   1.000
_cell.length_c   1.000
_cell.angle_alpha   90.00
_cell.angle_beta   90.00
_cell.angle_gamma   90.00
#
_symmetry.space_group_name_H-M   'P 1'
#
loop_
_entity.id
_entity.type
_entity.pdbx_description
1 polymer ?
#
loop_
_entity_poly.entity_id
_entity_poly.type
_entity_poly.pdbx_seq_one_letter_code
_entity_poly.pdbx_strand_id
1 'polypeptide(L)'
;MDPQQKQLLQCVYRALENAGIPMEKASGTRTGVFFGTWLMNRDYETNAAHVHPSVINHWTGTGLAMSIAANRVSYIFNFTGPSLSIDCACSSSLVALHLACQAIRQGDCEMAVCGGVNCIIEPRVFVALSKAKMISPEGTSKPFSNRADGYGRGEGCGVVLLKPLKKAIQDHDNIWGIVSKTAVNQDGRSVTPITKPSMTQQEELLRRMYSKSDLANVQYIEAHGTGTPVGDPTEAGSISNAIAKARPPGSEALRIGSVKSNIGHTESAAGVAGLIKVLLMMKHETIVPSVFYSEDSASVDAKALNIKVPKEAERWEASSARIAGVNNFGFGGTNAHAIVKQHKQSRVEQNNGGKRENYFVMSANSPKSLTLMMEDTIKQLEADSKVDLDALLYTSACRRSHLKHKYRKAIVVSSVVDLKEKLSAAVGKNIRPSYSDPSHMMDPILPEIEETIGSLQVNDLDTVLFSTVTGKEVQQGDFCTGKYWARNIREPVVFEQAVRSSTKGKKNTVFVEIGPRRALQRNIMETLGNDTAVLASVQPEKDHETMKSVVPKLFELGLHLNWNTFYKGCETVPLPIPRYQFDCSDRDVIIGAAQKNTASNHPVLCKTGSESNVFSCDLLSDSSFYLREHKHNNIPIIPGAFYAELGLAAFMASAKPKDIAALAEVLTSHPCNMYPELVVKDGLILKPSIVRTQAEIIDSSEGSFTSLTSEPCILQTAEAHKMTQLSAILLEEEAQPIRGTSVEIQPTKICVHSSDYFPVSASHLKFGQTLYWNKHSSQKHKLLALDFSGTVTAVGKDVRKLKVGDHIASCYPVTATSKVRVPEDVCYSTKRKFALQSFPFENVKRESIETLDSETQPSYFNSKKLAVVALEKDVSHALSHIPLLPTKKQLFRKRAVYIVAGGLSGLGFETVKFISQRGGEYVIILSRSKPTQDVQQEISNVEIQCGNYITAMECDISVSESVHEAISVIAQKCPGCPIRGVFHSAVVLHDGLIETLDRSLYEKVFKPKVTASCYH
;
A
#
# COMPACT_ATOMS: atom_id res chain seq x y z
N MET A 1 -9.10 0.93 -1.17
CA MET A 1 -9.85 -0.21 -1.77
C MET A 1 -8.83 -1.24 -2.17
N ASP A 2 -9.01 -2.46 -1.66
CA ASP A 2 -8.13 -3.60 -1.86
C ASP A 2 -7.82 -3.81 -3.36
N PRO A 3 -6.53 -3.93 -3.74
CA PRO A 3 -6.10 -4.33 -5.08
C PRO A 3 -6.83 -5.58 -5.61
N GLN A 4 -7.16 -6.56 -4.77
CA GLN A 4 -7.89 -7.76 -5.14
C GLN A 4 -9.28 -7.42 -5.71
N GLN A 5 -10.00 -6.48 -5.10
CA GLN A 5 -11.29 -6.00 -5.61
C GLN A 5 -11.15 -5.28 -6.97
N LYS A 6 -10.05 -4.53 -7.18
CA LYS A 6 -9.75 -3.89 -8.48
C LYS A 6 -9.51 -4.93 -9.57
N GLN A 7 -8.68 -5.94 -9.29
CA GLN A 7 -8.33 -6.99 -10.23
C GLN A 7 -9.55 -7.85 -10.62
N LEU A 8 -10.42 -8.18 -9.66
CA LEU A 8 -11.68 -8.87 -9.94
C LEU A 8 -12.57 -8.07 -10.91
N LEU A 9 -12.78 -6.76 -10.67
CA LEU A 9 -13.58 -5.91 -11.56
C LEU A 9 -13.02 -5.88 -13.00
N GLN A 10 -11.70 -5.76 -13.16
CA GLN A 10 -11.05 -5.79 -14.47
C GLN A 10 -11.17 -7.16 -15.15
N CYS A 11 -10.97 -8.25 -14.41
CA CYS A 11 -11.09 -9.60 -14.95
C CYS A 11 -12.54 -9.99 -15.29
N VAL A 12 -13.55 -9.52 -14.53
CA VAL A 12 -14.97 -9.70 -14.90
C VAL A 12 -15.29 -8.97 -16.21
N TYR A 13 -14.87 -7.70 -16.34
CA TYR A 13 -15.07 -6.96 -17.59
C TYR A 13 -14.43 -7.70 -18.77
N ARG A 14 -13.18 -8.17 -18.61
CA ARG A 14 -12.50 -8.98 -19.63
C ARG A 14 -13.16 -10.32 -19.90
N ALA A 15 -13.78 -10.97 -18.91
CA ALA A 15 -14.50 -12.23 -19.12
C ALA A 15 -15.78 -12.03 -19.95
N LEU A 16 -16.55 -10.97 -19.66
CA LEU A 16 -17.70 -10.55 -20.48
C LEU A 16 -17.27 -10.20 -21.91
N GLU A 17 -16.20 -9.42 -22.07
CA GLU A 17 -15.65 -9.02 -23.36
C GLU A 17 -15.18 -10.22 -24.19
N ASN A 18 -14.49 -11.19 -23.59
CA ASN A 18 -14.05 -12.42 -24.25
C ASN A 18 -15.21 -13.36 -24.63
N ALA A 19 -16.31 -13.35 -23.88
CA ALA A 19 -17.56 -14.00 -24.26
C ALA A 19 -18.35 -13.20 -25.33
N GLY A 20 -17.94 -11.95 -25.56
CA GLY A 20 -18.62 -10.99 -26.42
C GLY A 20 -19.98 -10.53 -25.88
N ILE A 21 -20.20 -10.55 -24.57
CA ILE A 21 -21.46 -10.12 -23.96
C ILE A 21 -21.30 -8.66 -23.51
N PRO A 22 -22.00 -7.68 -24.13
CA PRO A 22 -21.99 -6.29 -23.67
C PRO A 22 -22.44 -6.18 -22.21
N MET A 23 -21.82 -5.27 -21.45
CA MET A 23 -22.18 -5.00 -20.05
C MET A 23 -23.67 -4.68 -19.92
N GLU A 24 -24.24 -4.00 -20.91
CA GLU A 24 -25.64 -3.61 -20.96
C GLU A 24 -26.58 -4.79 -21.17
N LYS A 25 -26.17 -5.81 -21.96
CA LYS A 25 -26.93 -7.06 -22.14
C LYS A 25 -26.88 -7.92 -20.87
N ALA A 26 -25.80 -7.85 -20.10
CA ALA A 26 -25.66 -8.57 -18.84
C ALA A 26 -26.26 -7.84 -17.62
N SER A 27 -26.43 -6.52 -17.69
CA SER A 27 -27.01 -5.70 -16.62
C SER A 27 -28.49 -6.03 -16.38
N GLY A 28 -28.86 -6.24 -15.12
CA GLY A 28 -30.20 -6.62 -14.68
C GLY A 28 -30.46 -8.13 -14.71
N THR A 29 -29.64 -8.91 -15.42
CA THR A 29 -29.80 -10.38 -15.52
C THR A 29 -29.54 -11.07 -14.18
N ARG A 30 -30.13 -12.26 -14.02
CA ARG A 30 -29.85 -13.15 -12.88
C ARG A 30 -28.51 -13.84 -13.07
N THR A 31 -27.44 -13.05 -13.10
CA THR A 31 -26.06 -13.51 -13.14
C THR A 31 -25.56 -13.71 -11.72
N GLY A 32 -25.07 -14.91 -11.39
CA GLY A 32 -24.41 -15.18 -10.11
C GLY A 32 -22.94 -14.77 -10.13
N VAL A 33 -22.36 -14.55 -8.95
CA VAL A 33 -20.96 -14.16 -8.73
C VAL A 33 -20.37 -15.00 -7.60
N PHE A 34 -19.35 -15.79 -7.90
CA PHE A 34 -18.73 -16.73 -6.95
C PHE A 34 -17.20 -16.61 -7.01
N PHE A 35 -16.57 -15.98 -6.02
CA PHE A 35 -15.11 -15.81 -6.00
C PHE A 35 -14.43 -16.52 -4.85
N GLY A 36 -13.36 -17.24 -5.17
CA GLY A 36 -12.38 -17.70 -4.20
C GLY A 36 -11.53 -16.53 -3.70
N THR A 37 -11.61 -16.25 -2.40
CA THR A 37 -10.83 -15.23 -1.68
C THR A 37 -10.28 -15.85 -0.41
N TRP A 38 -8.98 -15.72 -0.15
CA TRP A 38 -8.36 -16.38 1.01
C TRP A 38 -8.24 -15.43 2.21
N LEU A 39 -8.79 -15.81 3.37
CA LEU A 39 -8.85 -14.97 4.57
C LEU A 39 -7.49 -14.68 5.21
N MET A 40 -6.49 -15.52 4.98
CA MET A 40 -5.11 -15.21 5.40
C MET A 40 -4.52 -14.08 4.54
N ASN A 41 -4.98 -13.92 3.29
CA ASN A 41 -4.58 -12.83 2.41
C ASN A 41 -5.47 -11.58 2.60
N ARG A 42 -5.50 -11.10 3.85
CA ARG A 42 -6.09 -9.81 4.25
C ARG A 42 -4.99 -8.81 4.58
N ASP A 43 -3.87 -8.89 3.86
CA ASP A 43 -2.69 -8.02 4.02
C ASP A 43 -3.07 -6.53 3.97
N TYR A 44 -3.91 -6.14 3.00
CA TYR A 44 -4.33 -4.76 2.82
C TYR A 44 -5.25 -4.23 3.94
N GLU A 45 -6.09 -5.10 4.53
CA GLU A 45 -6.91 -4.77 5.69
C GLU A 45 -6.09 -4.71 6.98
N THR A 46 -5.14 -5.64 7.14
CA THR A 46 -4.20 -5.65 8.28
C THR A 46 -3.34 -4.38 8.28
N ASN A 47 -2.85 -3.95 7.11
CA ASN A 47 -2.14 -2.68 6.95
C ASN A 47 -3.06 -1.49 7.31
N ALA A 48 -4.29 -1.47 6.81
CA ALA A 48 -5.27 -0.42 7.11
C ALA A 48 -5.63 -0.32 8.61
N ALA A 49 -5.59 -1.42 9.37
CA ALA A 49 -5.81 -1.44 10.81
C ALA A 49 -4.70 -0.75 11.63
N HIS A 50 -3.51 -0.56 11.05
CA HIS A 50 -2.39 0.17 11.68
C HIS A 50 -2.32 1.65 11.25
N VAL A 51 -3.30 2.14 10.49
CA VAL A 51 -3.37 3.54 10.05
C VAL A 51 -4.12 4.37 11.09
N HIS A 52 -3.64 5.59 11.33
CA HIS A 52 -4.24 6.53 12.29
C HIS A 52 -5.76 6.74 12.00
N PRO A 53 -6.64 6.78 13.03
CA PRO A 53 -8.09 6.86 12.83
C PRO A 53 -8.58 8.02 11.95
N SER A 54 -7.82 9.12 11.84
CA SER A 54 -8.14 10.25 10.95
C SER A 54 -8.12 9.92 9.45
N VAL A 55 -7.50 8.81 9.03
CA VAL A 55 -7.49 8.35 7.62
C VAL A 55 -8.66 7.40 7.33
N ILE A 56 -9.26 6.81 8.37
CA ILE A 56 -10.42 5.94 8.25
C ILE A 56 -11.63 6.79 7.85
N ASN A 57 -12.30 6.39 6.77
CA ASN A 57 -13.49 7.07 6.26
C ASN A 57 -14.58 6.06 5.91
N HIS A 58 -15.75 6.54 5.50
CA HIS A 58 -16.92 5.69 5.21
C HIS A 58 -16.69 4.68 4.07
N TRP A 59 -15.69 4.88 3.19
CA TRP A 59 -15.32 3.89 2.18
C TRP A 59 -14.45 2.76 2.74
N THR A 60 -13.75 2.95 3.87
CA THR A 60 -12.80 1.97 4.41
C THR A 60 -13.43 0.60 4.61
N GLY A 61 -14.60 0.52 5.26
CA GLY A 61 -15.29 -0.76 5.48
C GLY A 61 -15.59 -1.52 4.17
N THR A 62 -16.22 -0.84 3.20
CA THR A 62 -16.52 -1.48 1.90
C THR A 62 -15.27 -1.74 1.05
N GLY A 63 -14.21 -0.97 1.27
CA GLY A 63 -12.94 -1.06 0.55
C GLY A 63 -12.02 -2.17 1.04
N LEU A 64 -12.34 -2.84 2.16
CA LEU A 64 -11.55 -3.90 2.78
C LEU A 64 -12.32 -5.23 2.89
N ALA A 65 -13.63 -5.20 3.18
CA ALA A 65 -14.40 -6.41 3.45
C ALA A 65 -14.40 -7.43 2.28
N MET A 66 -14.05 -8.68 2.57
CA MET A 66 -13.96 -9.76 1.57
C MET A 66 -15.29 -10.10 0.90
N SER A 67 -16.43 -10.00 1.60
CA SER A 67 -17.77 -10.15 1.00
C SER A 67 -18.05 -9.11 -0.09
N ILE A 68 -17.42 -7.93 -0.01
CA ILE A 68 -17.54 -6.87 -1.01
C ILE A 68 -16.73 -7.19 -2.28
N ALA A 69 -15.82 -8.17 -2.27
CA ALA A 69 -15.15 -8.63 -3.49
C ALA A 69 -16.16 -9.18 -4.53
N ALA A 70 -17.09 -10.05 -4.12
CA ALA A 70 -18.20 -10.47 -4.96
C ALA A 70 -19.26 -9.36 -5.10
N ASN A 71 -19.71 -8.76 -3.99
CA ASN A 71 -20.85 -7.84 -4.03
C ASN A 71 -20.58 -6.55 -4.81
N ARG A 72 -19.32 -6.08 -4.88
CA ARG A 72 -18.93 -4.91 -5.70
C ARG A 72 -18.99 -5.23 -7.19
N VAL A 73 -18.69 -6.46 -7.61
CA VAL A 73 -18.92 -6.91 -8.99
C VAL A 73 -20.41 -6.90 -9.30
N SER A 74 -21.23 -7.55 -8.46
CA SER A 74 -22.69 -7.57 -8.62
C SER A 74 -23.28 -6.16 -8.68
N TYR A 75 -22.81 -5.23 -7.84
CA TYR A 75 -23.22 -3.82 -7.84
C TYR A 75 -22.80 -3.06 -9.11
N ILE A 76 -21.54 -3.16 -9.55
CA ILE A 76 -21.02 -2.39 -10.69
C ILE A 76 -21.61 -2.86 -12.03
N PHE A 77 -21.76 -4.17 -12.20
CA PHE A 77 -22.33 -4.76 -13.42
C PHE A 77 -23.85 -4.93 -13.36
N ASN A 78 -24.48 -4.60 -12.21
CA ASN A 78 -25.92 -4.73 -11.94
C ASN A 78 -26.42 -6.19 -12.10
N PHE A 79 -25.72 -7.15 -11.51
CA PHE A 79 -26.12 -8.55 -11.49
C PHE A 79 -27.05 -8.85 -10.30
N THR A 80 -28.10 -9.62 -10.54
CA THR A 80 -29.17 -9.89 -9.56
C THR A 80 -29.19 -11.33 -9.03
N GLY A 81 -28.23 -12.17 -9.42
CA GLY A 81 -28.09 -13.54 -8.90
C GLY A 81 -27.30 -13.64 -7.58
N PRO A 82 -27.07 -14.86 -7.06
CA PRO A 82 -26.31 -15.08 -5.83
C PRO A 82 -24.90 -14.49 -5.90
N SER A 83 -24.43 -13.83 -4.83
CA SER A 83 -23.16 -13.11 -4.79
C SER A 83 -22.35 -13.52 -3.56
N LEU A 84 -21.32 -14.34 -3.75
CA LEU A 84 -20.59 -15.04 -2.68
C LEU A 84 -19.08 -14.93 -2.83
N SER A 85 -18.40 -14.54 -1.74
CA SER A 85 -16.96 -14.72 -1.56
C SER A 85 -16.74 -15.97 -0.70
N ILE A 86 -15.86 -16.86 -1.15
CA ILE A 86 -15.68 -18.23 -0.63
C ILE A 86 -14.23 -18.41 -0.21
N ASP A 87 -14.00 -18.93 0.99
CA ASP A 87 -12.69 -19.39 1.43
C ASP A 87 -12.71 -20.89 1.73
N CYS A 88 -11.91 -21.64 0.97
CA CYS A 88 -11.54 -23.04 1.17
C CYS A 88 -10.01 -23.20 0.95
N ALA A 89 -9.24 -22.19 1.36
CA ALA A 89 -7.81 -22.01 1.11
C ALA A 89 -7.48 -22.15 -0.39
N CYS A 90 -6.49 -22.96 -0.74
CA CYS A 90 -6.04 -23.17 -2.11
C CYS A 90 -7.18 -23.62 -3.04
N SER A 91 -8.15 -24.41 -2.55
CA SER A 91 -9.27 -24.94 -3.35
C SER A 91 -10.34 -23.90 -3.74
N SER A 92 -10.32 -22.69 -3.15
CA SER A 92 -11.43 -21.73 -3.16
C SER A 92 -12.03 -21.45 -4.54
N SER A 93 -11.23 -21.15 -5.56
CA SER A 93 -11.74 -20.87 -6.91
C SER A 93 -12.41 -22.07 -7.60
N LEU A 94 -12.03 -23.31 -7.26
CA LEU A 94 -12.63 -24.51 -7.81
C LEU A 94 -13.89 -24.94 -7.04
N VAL A 95 -13.96 -24.64 -5.74
CA VAL A 95 -15.22 -24.69 -4.97
C VAL A 95 -16.21 -23.64 -5.48
N ALA A 96 -15.74 -22.43 -5.81
CA ALA A 96 -16.55 -21.40 -6.44
C ALA A 96 -17.09 -21.82 -7.82
N LEU A 97 -16.28 -22.49 -8.64
CA LEU A 97 -16.75 -23.14 -9.88
C LEU A 97 -17.86 -24.17 -9.60
N HIS A 98 -17.70 -25.02 -8.57
CA HIS A 98 -18.73 -26.00 -8.21
C HIS A 98 -20.05 -25.35 -7.81
N LEU A 99 -20.02 -24.34 -6.93
CA LEU A 99 -21.22 -23.64 -6.48
C LEU A 99 -21.88 -22.85 -7.63
N ALA A 100 -21.10 -22.24 -8.52
CA ALA A 100 -21.63 -21.60 -9.73
C ALA A 100 -22.32 -22.62 -10.67
N CYS A 101 -21.75 -23.82 -10.85
CA CYS A 101 -22.40 -24.89 -11.59
C CYS A 101 -23.70 -25.38 -10.92
N GLN A 102 -23.76 -25.43 -9.59
CA GLN A 102 -24.97 -25.81 -8.84
C GLN A 102 -26.08 -24.77 -9.01
N ALA A 103 -25.79 -23.49 -8.78
CA ALA A 103 -26.77 -22.39 -8.92
C ALA A 103 -27.38 -22.32 -10.33
N ILE A 104 -26.57 -22.52 -11.38
CA ILE A 104 -27.06 -22.61 -12.78
C ILE A 104 -27.98 -23.82 -12.99
N ARG A 105 -27.68 -24.97 -12.37
CA ARG A 105 -28.48 -26.21 -12.49
C ARG A 105 -29.79 -26.15 -11.71
N GLN A 106 -29.80 -25.46 -10.57
CA GLN A 106 -30.96 -25.27 -9.71
C GLN A 106 -31.89 -24.15 -10.22
N GLY A 107 -31.35 -23.21 -11.00
CA GLY A 107 -32.11 -22.13 -11.65
C GLY A 107 -32.03 -20.78 -10.92
N ASP A 108 -31.24 -20.68 -9.84
CA ASP A 108 -30.97 -19.46 -9.09
C ASP A 108 -30.35 -18.36 -9.96
N CYS A 109 -29.53 -18.78 -10.93
CA CYS A 109 -28.93 -17.91 -11.93
C CYS A 109 -28.95 -18.55 -13.32
N GLU A 110 -28.96 -17.72 -14.36
CA GLU A 110 -28.92 -18.18 -15.76
C GLU A 110 -27.53 -18.13 -16.39
N MET A 111 -26.63 -17.41 -15.73
CA MET A 111 -25.23 -17.20 -16.05
C MET A 111 -24.49 -17.02 -14.71
N ALA A 112 -23.22 -17.37 -14.63
CA ALA A 112 -22.43 -17.14 -13.42
C ALA A 112 -21.00 -16.72 -13.75
N VAL A 113 -20.54 -15.66 -13.11
CA VAL A 113 -19.12 -15.31 -13.06
C VAL A 113 -18.49 -16.07 -11.89
N CYS A 114 -17.40 -16.78 -12.13
CA CYS A 114 -16.66 -17.41 -11.04
C CYS A 114 -15.14 -17.42 -11.27
N GLY A 115 -14.38 -17.59 -10.19
CA GLY A 115 -12.92 -17.51 -10.26
C GLY A 115 -12.28 -17.32 -8.89
N GLY A 116 -11.15 -16.62 -8.86
CA GLY A 116 -10.47 -16.26 -7.61
C GLY A 116 -9.32 -15.29 -7.83
N VAL A 117 -8.87 -14.68 -6.74
CA VAL A 117 -7.82 -13.66 -6.73
C VAL A 117 -6.84 -13.89 -5.56
N ASN A 118 -5.58 -13.56 -5.78
CA ASN A 118 -4.51 -13.56 -4.79
C ASN A 118 -3.47 -12.46 -5.11
N CYS A 119 -3.16 -11.58 -4.15
CA CYS A 119 -2.10 -10.56 -4.25
C CYS A 119 -1.28 -10.54 -2.96
N ILE A 120 0.05 -10.49 -3.02
CA ILE A 120 0.94 -10.55 -1.86
C ILE A 120 1.39 -9.12 -1.53
N ILE A 121 0.88 -8.58 -0.41
CA ILE A 121 1.12 -7.16 -0.05
C ILE A 121 1.98 -7.05 1.22
N GLU A 122 1.94 -8.06 2.11
CA GLU A 122 2.75 -8.12 3.33
C GLU A 122 3.51 -9.47 3.46
N PRO A 123 4.77 -9.48 3.94
CA PRO A 123 5.48 -10.73 4.23
C PRO A 123 4.90 -11.56 5.39
N ARG A 124 3.91 -11.08 6.14
CA ARG A 124 3.38 -11.74 7.35
C ARG A 124 2.88 -13.17 7.10
N VAL A 125 2.12 -13.36 6.02
CA VAL A 125 1.65 -14.69 5.60
C VAL A 125 2.83 -15.56 5.14
N PHE A 126 3.81 -14.96 4.47
CA PHE A 126 5.05 -15.63 4.06
C PHE A 126 5.80 -16.19 5.28
N VAL A 127 5.98 -15.39 6.34
CA VAL A 127 6.62 -15.82 7.60
C VAL A 127 5.85 -16.97 8.26
N ALA A 128 4.52 -16.90 8.31
CA ALA A 128 3.69 -17.96 8.90
C ALA A 128 3.83 -19.29 8.14
N LEU A 129 3.75 -19.27 6.80
CA LEU A 129 3.86 -20.45 5.96
C LEU A 129 5.30 -21.02 5.93
N SER A 130 6.32 -20.16 6.00
CA SER A 130 7.72 -20.60 6.14
C SER A 130 7.98 -21.26 7.50
N LYS A 131 7.43 -20.73 8.61
CA LYS A 131 7.49 -21.41 9.92
C LYS A 131 6.75 -22.74 9.92
N ALA A 132 5.69 -22.88 9.12
CA ALA A 132 4.99 -24.15 8.87
C ALA A 132 5.72 -25.09 7.89
N LYS A 133 6.88 -24.69 7.33
CA LYS A 133 7.63 -25.42 6.29
C LYS A 133 6.81 -25.77 5.05
N MET A 134 5.89 -24.88 4.66
CA MET A 134 5.05 -25.04 3.46
C MET A 134 5.63 -24.36 2.22
N ILE A 135 6.50 -23.36 2.42
CA ILE A 135 7.12 -22.57 1.35
C ILE A 135 8.47 -23.17 0.93
N SER A 136 8.70 -23.26 -0.39
CA SER A 136 10.00 -23.62 -0.95
C SER A 136 11.03 -22.50 -0.66
N PRO A 137 12.21 -22.81 -0.11
CA PRO A 137 13.29 -21.82 0.07
C PRO A 137 13.78 -21.18 -1.24
N GLU A 138 13.68 -21.90 -2.35
CA GLU A 138 14.01 -21.39 -3.69
C GLU A 138 12.87 -20.54 -4.30
N GLY A 139 11.73 -20.40 -3.61
CA GLY A 139 10.57 -19.64 -4.10
C GLY A 139 9.85 -20.25 -5.31
N THR A 140 10.15 -21.50 -5.66
CA THR A 140 9.59 -22.19 -6.85
C THR A 140 8.76 -23.42 -6.44
N SER A 141 7.74 -23.77 -7.22
CA SER A 141 6.96 -25.00 -7.00
C SER A 141 7.47 -26.07 -7.96
N LYS A 142 7.95 -27.21 -7.45
CA LYS A 142 8.64 -28.25 -8.24
C LYS A 142 7.81 -29.56 -8.27
N PRO A 143 6.66 -29.57 -8.98
CA PRO A 143 5.69 -30.66 -8.91
C PRO A 143 6.29 -32.00 -9.37
N PHE A 144 6.06 -33.05 -8.58
CA PHE A 144 6.51 -34.43 -8.85
C PHE A 144 8.04 -34.61 -8.95
N SER A 145 8.82 -33.63 -8.48
CA SER A 145 10.28 -33.71 -8.40
C SER A 145 10.75 -34.23 -7.03
N ASN A 146 11.90 -34.90 -6.97
CA ASN A 146 12.62 -35.26 -5.74
C ASN A 146 13.24 -34.03 -5.05
N ARG A 147 13.33 -32.89 -5.75
CA ARG A 147 13.67 -31.56 -5.20
C ARG A 147 12.46 -30.81 -4.62
N ALA A 148 11.28 -31.45 -4.51
CA ALA A 148 10.07 -30.90 -3.91
C ALA A 148 10.29 -30.52 -2.43
N ASP A 149 10.44 -29.23 -2.17
CA ASP A 149 10.79 -28.62 -0.89
C ASP A 149 9.71 -27.66 -0.34
N GLY A 150 8.54 -27.62 -0.98
CA GLY A 150 7.44 -26.70 -0.69
C GLY A 150 6.91 -26.04 -1.96
N TYR A 151 6.02 -25.06 -1.81
CA TYR A 151 5.53 -24.27 -2.94
C TYR A 151 6.10 -22.84 -2.93
N GLY A 152 6.30 -22.27 -4.11
CA GLY A 152 6.50 -20.83 -4.27
C GLY A 152 5.17 -20.11 -4.27
N ARG A 153 4.97 -19.07 -3.45
CA ARG A 153 3.72 -18.27 -3.49
C ARG A 153 3.64 -17.49 -4.81
N GLY A 154 2.46 -17.45 -5.41
CA GLY A 154 2.19 -16.69 -6.64
C GLY A 154 1.05 -15.70 -6.48
N GLU A 155 1.06 -14.66 -7.32
CA GLU A 155 -0.05 -13.72 -7.47
C GLU A 155 -0.89 -14.07 -8.70
N GLY A 156 -2.19 -13.74 -8.69
CA GLY A 156 -3.02 -13.88 -9.88
C GLY A 156 -4.49 -13.59 -9.65
N CYS A 157 -5.17 -13.16 -10.71
CA CYS A 157 -6.63 -13.00 -10.76
C CYS A 157 -7.16 -13.74 -11.98
N GLY A 158 -7.94 -14.79 -11.77
CA GLY A 158 -8.57 -15.59 -12.82
C GLY A 158 -10.09 -15.53 -12.70
N VAL A 159 -10.79 -15.30 -13.80
CA VAL A 159 -12.25 -15.25 -13.86
C VAL A 159 -12.72 -15.96 -15.13
N VAL A 160 -13.74 -16.81 -15.00
CA VAL A 160 -14.44 -17.48 -16.10
C VAL A 160 -15.94 -17.19 -16.02
N LEU A 161 -16.59 -17.16 -17.18
CA LEU A 161 -18.04 -16.98 -17.32
C LEU A 161 -18.68 -18.33 -17.67
N LEU A 162 -19.67 -18.74 -16.89
CA LEU A 162 -20.42 -19.98 -17.06
C LEU A 162 -21.84 -19.71 -17.51
N LYS A 163 -22.36 -20.55 -18.41
CA LYS A 163 -23.71 -20.48 -18.96
C LYS A 163 -24.15 -21.89 -19.41
N PRO A 164 -25.44 -22.25 -19.37
CA PRO A 164 -25.92 -23.51 -19.94
C PRO A 164 -25.52 -23.62 -21.43
N LEU A 165 -24.92 -24.75 -21.82
CA LEU A 165 -24.39 -24.94 -23.19
C LEU A 165 -25.43 -24.64 -24.28
N LYS A 166 -26.69 -25.06 -24.08
CA LYS A 166 -27.79 -24.77 -25.01
C LYS A 166 -28.04 -23.26 -25.18
N LYS A 167 -28.00 -22.48 -24.09
CA LYS A 167 -28.11 -21.00 -24.16
C LYS A 167 -26.88 -20.38 -24.80
N ALA A 168 -25.67 -20.84 -24.47
CA ALA A 168 -24.43 -20.30 -25.03
C ALA A 168 -24.35 -20.48 -26.56
N ILE A 169 -24.80 -21.62 -27.08
CA ILE A 169 -24.93 -21.87 -28.52
C ILE A 169 -26.00 -20.95 -29.13
N GLN A 170 -27.17 -20.82 -28.51
CA GLN A 170 -28.28 -19.98 -28.99
C GLN A 170 -27.93 -18.48 -29.01
N ASP A 171 -27.13 -18.00 -28.06
CA ASP A 171 -26.67 -16.61 -27.98
C ASP A 171 -25.41 -16.33 -28.82
N HIS A 172 -24.89 -17.32 -29.56
CA HIS A 172 -23.65 -17.24 -30.34
C HIS A 172 -22.44 -16.76 -29.50
N ASP A 173 -22.35 -17.25 -28.25
CA ASP A 173 -21.25 -16.91 -27.35
C ASP A 173 -19.95 -17.65 -27.72
N ASN A 174 -18.81 -17.07 -27.37
CA ASN A 174 -17.50 -17.70 -27.56
C ASN A 174 -17.25 -18.79 -26.49
N ILE A 175 -17.50 -20.05 -26.86
CA ILE A 175 -17.39 -21.21 -25.96
C ILE A 175 -15.95 -21.77 -25.98
N TRP A 176 -15.20 -21.48 -24.91
CA TRP A 176 -13.85 -22.02 -24.72
C TRP A 176 -13.80 -23.52 -24.39
N GLY A 177 -14.85 -24.05 -23.78
CA GLY A 177 -14.92 -25.45 -23.33
C GLY A 177 -16.15 -25.71 -22.47
N ILE A 178 -16.35 -26.96 -22.08
CA ILE A 178 -17.55 -27.44 -21.37
C ILE A 178 -17.13 -28.01 -20.01
N VAL A 179 -17.55 -27.36 -18.92
CA VAL A 179 -17.45 -27.93 -17.57
C VAL A 179 -18.55 -28.98 -17.42
N SER A 180 -18.18 -30.26 -17.50
CA SER A 180 -19.13 -31.38 -17.57
C SER A 180 -19.62 -31.80 -16.18
N LYS A 181 -18.69 -31.95 -15.23
CA LYS A 181 -18.94 -32.37 -13.85
C LYS A 181 -18.01 -31.61 -12.91
N THR A 182 -18.49 -31.32 -11.70
CA THR A 182 -17.70 -30.79 -10.58
C THR A 182 -18.13 -31.49 -9.29
N ALA A 183 -17.21 -31.72 -8.37
CA ALA A 183 -17.53 -32.17 -7.02
C ALA A 183 -16.52 -31.62 -6.00
N VAL A 184 -16.94 -31.61 -4.74
CA VAL A 184 -16.14 -31.17 -3.59
C VAL A 184 -16.33 -32.20 -2.46
N ASN A 185 -15.27 -32.54 -1.73
CA ASN A 185 -15.33 -33.27 -0.47
C ASN A 185 -14.30 -32.73 0.54
N GLN A 186 -14.10 -33.42 1.67
CA GLN A 186 -13.14 -33.03 2.69
C GLN A 186 -12.41 -34.25 3.27
N ASP A 187 -11.15 -34.09 3.68
CA ASP A 187 -10.24 -35.17 4.13
C ASP A 187 -10.62 -35.82 5.47
N GLY A 188 -11.52 -35.19 6.23
CA GLY A 188 -11.95 -35.61 7.56
C GLY A 188 -10.79 -35.69 8.55
N ARG A 189 -10.88 -36.66 9.48
CA ARG A 189 -9.79 -37.02 10.40
C ARG A 189 -9.01 -38.26 9.92
N SER A 190 -9.03 -38.54 8.61
CA SER A 190 -8.33 -39.70 8.03
C SER A 190 -6.79 -39.57 8.09
N VAL A 191 -6.30 -38.35 8.31
CA VAL A 191 -4.88 -37.97 8.36
C VAL A 191 -4.66 -36.91 9.46
N THR A 192 -3.41 -36.73 9.88
CA THR A 192 -2.99 -35.76 10.91
C THR A 192 -1.53 -35.36 10.63
N PRO A 193 -1.10 -34.11 10.86
CA PRO A 193 -1.90 -32.93 11.26
C PRO A 193 -2.92 -32.50 10.18
N ILE A 194 -3.74 -31.49 10.47
CA ILE A 194 -4.81 -30.98 9.56
C ILE A 194 -4.29 -30.59 8.17
N THR A 195 -3.01 -30.23 8.05
CA THR A 195 -2.33 -29.85 6.80
C THR A 195 -1.86 -31.04 5.95
N LYS A 196 -1.97 -32.27 6.44
CA LYS A 196 -1.61 -33.48 5.69
C LYS A 196 -2.78 -33.85 4.76
N PRO A 197 -2.56 -34.08 3.45
CA PRO A 197 -3.62 -34.51 2.54
C PRO A 197 -3.96 -36.00 2.67
N SER A 198 -5.20 -36.38 2.33
CA SER A 198 -5.67 -37.77 2.37
C SER A 198 -5.78 -38.42 0.99
N MET A 199 -4.99 -39.47 0.74
CA MET A 199 -5.08 -40.26 -0.50
C MET A 199 -6.48 -40.86 -0.68
N THR A 200 -7.06 -41.45 0.39
CA THR A 200 -8.35 -42.14 0.36
C THR A 200 -9.49 -41.20 -0.02
N GLN A 201 -9.50 -39.97 0.51
CA GLN A 201 -10.56 -39.01 0.24
C GLN A 201 -10.41 -38.36 -1.14
N GLN A 202 -9.18 -38.19 -1.64
CA GLN A 202 -8.94 -37.81 -3.03
C GLN A 202 -9.39 -38.92 -4.01
N GLU A 203 -9.07 -40.20 -3.71
CA GLU A 203 -9.52 -41.33 -4.53
C GLU A 203 -11.05 -41.41 -4.60
N GLU A 204 -11.74 -41.31 -3.46
CA GLU A 204 -13.20 -41.35 -3.39
C GLU A 204 -13.85 -40.21 -4.19
N LEU A 205 -13.29 -38.98 -4.12
CA LEU A 205 -13.74 -37.84 -4.91
C LEU A 205 -13.68 -38.14 -6.41
N LEU A 206 -12.56 -38.71 -6.88
CA LEU A 206 -12.35 -39.05 -8.28
C LEU A 206 -13.25 -40.22 -8.71
N ARG A 207 -13.30 -41.32 -7.94
CA ARG A 207 -14.14 -42.50 -8.23
C ARG A 207 -15.62 -42.13 -8.36
N ARG A 208 -16.13 -41.25 -7.51
CA ARG A 208 -17.52 -40.76 -7.56
C ARG A 208 -17.84 -39.94 -8.82
N MET A 209 -16.84 -39.29 -9.43
CA MET A 209 -17.06 -38.40 -10.58
C MET A 209 -16.94 -39.10 -11.93
N TYR A 210 -15.96 -39.98 -12.11
CA TYR A 210 -15.65 -40.59 -13.40
C TYR A 210 -16.56 -41.80 -13.69
N SER A 211 -17.30 -41.73 -14.80
CA SER A 211 -18.01 -42.90 -15.34
C SER A 211 -17.07 -43.74 -16.22
N LYS A 212 -17.45 -44.98 -16.56
CA LYS A 212 -16.68 -45.84 -17.49
C LYS A 212 -16.37 -45.13 -18.82
N SER A 213 -17.30 -44.31 -19.33
CA SER A 213 -17.09 -43.54 -20.58
C SER A 213 -16.19 -42.31 -20.39
N ASP A 214 -16.19 -41.68 -19.21
CA ASP A 214 -15.24 -40.61 -18.89
C ASP A 214 -13.80 -41.17 -18.73
N LEU A 215 -13.64 -42.32 -18.07
CA LEU A 215 -12.35 -43.01 -17.93
C LEU A 215 -11.73 -43.36 -19.29
N ALA A 216 -12.52 -43.95 -20.20
CA ALA A 216 -12.05 -44.29 -21.54
C ALA A 216 -11.55 -43.08 -22.35
N ASN A 217 -12.03 -41.86 -22.05
CA ASN A 217 -11.78 -40.66 -22.84
C ASN A 217 -10.94 -39.57 -22.14
N VAL A 218 -10.59 -39.70 -20.85
CA VAL A 218 -9.72 -38.71 -20.18
C VAL A 218 -8.27 -38.89 -20.59
N GLN A 219 -7.63 -37.81 -21.08
CA GLN A 219 -6.23 -37.84 -21.53
C GLN A 219 -5.27 -37.08 -20.60
N TYR A 220 -5.76 -36.05 -19.88
CA TYR A 220 -4.94 -35.17 -19.05
C TYR A 220 -5.55 -34.90 -17.68
N ILE A 221 -4.72 -34.78 -16.64
CA ILE A 221 -5.11 -34.23 -15.33
C ILE A 221 -4.19 -33.05 -14.99
N GLU A 222 -4.77 -31.85 -14.86
CA GLU A 222 -4.14 -30.73 -14.18
C GLU A 222 -4.22 -31.00 -12.67
N ALA A 223 -3.08 -31.32 -12.07
CA ALA A 223 -2.94 -31.68 -10.67
C ALA A 223 -2.93 -30.45 -9.75
N HIS A 224 -3.21 -30.66 -8.47
CA HIS A 224 -2.91 -29.68 -7.44
C HIS A 224 -1.39 -29.47 -7.34
N GLY A 225 -0.56 -30.53 -7.40
CA GLY A 225 0.87 -30.53 -7.71
C GLY A 225 1.61 -29.27 -7.23
N THR A 226 1.85 -29.18 -5.93
CA THR A 226 2.43 -28.00 -5.28
C THR A 226 3.94 -28.06 -5.14
N GLY A 227 4.59 -29.20 -5.42
CA GLY A 227 6.00 -29.39 -5.10
C GLY A 227 6.20 -29.71 -3.63
N THR A 228 5.21 -30.33 -2.96
CA THR A 228 5.33 -30.72 -1.56
C THR A 228 5.74 -32.20 -1.45
N PRO A 229 6.73 -32.55 -0.60
CA PRO A 229 7.29 -33.90 -0.56
C PRO A 229 6.30 -34.98 -0.10
N VAL A 230 5.23 -34.58 0.61
CA VAL A 230 4.15 -35.49 1.04
C VAL A 230 2.93 -35.40 0.13
N GLY A 231 2.59 -34.20 -0.37
CA GLY A 231 1.37 -33.99 -1.16
C GLY A 231 1.47 -34.55 -2.58
N ASP A 232 2.60 -34.36 -3.26
CA ASP A 232 2.75 -34.76 -4.65
C ASP A 232 2.70 -36.30 -4.84
N PRO A 233 3.35 -37.14 -4.01
CA PRO A 233 3.17 -38.60 -4.08
C PRO A 233 1.76 -39.05 -3.70
N THR A 234 1.12 -38.35 -2.75
CA THR A 234 -0.26 -38.63 -2.32
C THR A 234 -1.25 -38.43 -3.49
N GLU A 235 -1.09 -37.32 -4.22
CA GLU A 235 -1.94 -37.01 -5.38
C GLU A 235 -1.62 -37.91 -6.60
N ALA A 236 -0.35 -38.19 -6.88
CA ALA A 236 0.02 -39.08 -7.99
C ALA A 236 -0.54 -40.50 -7.75
N GLY A 237 -0.50 -40.99 -6.51
CA GLY A 237 -1.13 -42.24 -6.11
C GLY A 237 -2.66 -42.24 -6.27
N SER A 238 -3.35 -41.19 -5.80
CA SER A 238 -4.81 -41.10 -5.91
C SER A 238 -5.30 -41.00 -7.36
N ILE A 239 -4.63 -40.22 -8.21
CA ILE A 239 -4.89 -40.15 -9.66
C ILE A 239 -4.64 -41.52 -10.31
N SER A 240 -3.55 -42.21 -9.94
CA SER A 240 -3.21 -43.52 -10.49
C SER A 240 -4.28 -44.57 -10.19
N ASN A 241 -4.68 -44.69 -8.93
CA ASN A 241 -5.58 -45.73 -8.45
C ASN A 241 -7.04 -45.48 -8.85
N ALA A 242 -7.49 -44.21 -8.88
CA ALA A 242 -8.86 -43.86 -9.26
C ALA A 242 -9.07 -43.70 -10.77
N ILE A 243 -8.03 -43.28 -11.51
CA ILE A 243 -8.13 -43.00 -12.96
C ILE A 243 -7.16 -43.88 -13.74
N ALA A 244 -5.83 -43.69 -13.63
CA ALA A 244 -4.88 -44.22 -14.62
C ALA A 244 -4.90 -45.76 -14.76
N LYS A 245 -5.07 -46.49 -13.66
CA LYS A 245 -5.21 -47.96 -13.62
C LYS A 245 -6.64 -48.45 -13.90
N ALA A 246 -7.63 -47.56 -13.82
CA ALA A 246 -9.04 -47.86 -14.10
C ALA A 246 -9.43 -47.61 -15.58
N ARG A 247 -8.50 -47.09 -16.40
CA ARG A 247 -8.66 -46.92 -17.85
C ARG A 247 -8.59 -48.28 -18.58
N PRO A 248 -9.18 -48.42 -19.78
CA PRO A 248 -9.16 -49.67 -20.53
C PRO A 248 -7.73 -50.20 -20.79
N PRO A 249 -7.50 -51.53 -20.76
CA PRO A 249 -6.20 -52.11 -21.09
C PRO A 249 -5.71 -51.65 -22.47
N GLY A 250 -4.41 -51.35 -22.59
CA GLY A 250 -3.81 -50.81 -23.81
C GLY A 250 -3.96 -49.29 -24.01
N SER A 251 -4.60 -48.57 -23.07
CA SER A 251 -4.59 -47.10 -23.08
C SER A 251 -3.18 -46.54 -22.86
N GLU A 252 -2.80 -45.47 -23.56
CA GLU A 252 -1.59 -44.69 -23.24
C GLU A 252 -1.58 -44.21 -21.78
N ALA A 253 -0.40 -44.07 -21.19
CA ALA A 253 -0.21 -43.53 -19.84
C ALA A 253 -0.93 -42.17 -19.66
N LEU A 254 -1.55 -41.97 -18.50
CA LEU A 254 -2.34 -40.76 -18.21
C LEU A 254 -1.40 -39.56 -18.04
N ARG A 255 -1.60 -38.50 -18.82
CA ARG A 255 -0.74 -37.32 -18.75
C ARG A 255 -1.13 -36.45 -17.56
N ILE A 256 -0.17 -36.03 -16.75
CA ILE A 256 -0.41 -35.14 -15.59
C ILE A 256 0.54 -33.94 -15.59
N GLY A 257 0.15 -32.84 -14.97
CA GLY A 257 1.03 -31.68 -14.78
C GLY A 257 0.44 -30.62 -13.86
N SER A 258 1.16 -29.53 -13.61
CA SER A 258 0.70 -28.43 -12.76
C SER A 258 1.21 -27.07 -13.26
N VAL A 259 0.31 -26.10 -13.40
CA VAL A 259 0.59 -24.70 -13.75
C VAL A 259 1.47 -24.00 -12.72
N LYS A 260 1.53 -24.52 -11.48
CA LYS A 260 2.26 -23.91 -10.37
C LYS A 260 3.77 -23.92 -10.56
N SER A 261 4.26 -24.81 -11.43
CA SER A 261 5.66 -24.81 -11.90
C SER A 261 6.03 -23.59 -12.74
N ASN A 262 5.04 -22.91 -13.35
CA ASN A 262 5.26 -21.75 -14.23
C ASN A 262 4.97 -20.42 -13.54
N ILE A 263 3.89 -20.33 -12.75
CA ILE A 263 3.38 -19.07 -12.18
C ILE A 263 3.40 -19.02 -10.63
N GLY A 264 4.01 -20.03 -10.00
CA GLY A 264 3.88 -20.27 -8.57
C GLY A 264 2.47 -20.74 -8.17
N HIS A 265 2.28 -21.00 -6.88
CA HIS A 265 0.98 -21.33 -6.34
C HIS A 265 0.18 -20.05 -6.04
N THR A 266 -0.78 -19.73 -6.91
CA THR A 266 -1.66 -18.56 -6.76
C THR A 266 -2.79 -18.72 -5.72
N GLU A 267 -2.57 -19.57 -4.71
CA GLU A 267 -3.45 -19.80 -3.55
C GLU A 267 -4.94 -19.89 -3.92
N SER A 268 -5.78 -18.93 -3.52
CA SER A 268 -7.22 -18.87 -3.84
C SER A 268 -7.53 -18.92 -5.34
N ALA A 269 -6.66 -18.39 -6.20
CA ALA A 269 -6.80 -18.36 -7.66
C ALA A 269 -6.24 -19.62 -8.37
N ALA A 270 -5.65 -20.57 -7.64
CA ALA A 270 -4.93 -21.70 -8.25
C ALA A 270 -5.83 -22.64 -9.10
N GLY A 271 -7.07 -22.85 -8.68
CA GLY A 271 -8.01 -23.74 -9.37
C GLY A 271 -8.47 -23.17 -10.70
N VAL A 272 -8.78 -21.87 -10.73
CA VAL A 272 -9.13 -21.17 -11.98
C VAL A 272 -7.91 -21.00 -12.89
N ALA A 273 -6.70 -20.86 -12.36
CA ALA A 273 -5.47 -20.86 -13.16
C ALA A 273 -5.24 -22.21 -13.87
N GLY A 274 -5.42 -23.34 -13.16
CA GLY A 274 -5.36 -24.67 -13.75
C GLY A 274 -6.44 -24.90 -14.81
N LEU A 275 -7.68 -24.45 -14.55
CA LEU A 275 -8.77 -24.48 -15.53
C LEU A 275 -8.43 -23.68 -16.80
N ILE A 276 -7.89 -22.46 -16.66
CA ILE A 276 -7.50 -21.60 -17.80
C ILE A 276 -6.38 -22.27 -18.61
N LYS A 277 -5.37 -22.87 -17.95
CA LYS A 277 -4.32 -23.66 -18.63
C LYS A 277 -4.92 -24.79 -19.47
N VAL A 278 -5.83 -25.58 -18.90
CA VAL A 278 -6.50 -26.68 -19.64
C VAL A 278 -7.32 -26.17 -20.83
N LEU A 279 -8.06 -25.07 -20.68
CA LEU A 279 -8.83 -24.46 -21.77
C LEU A 279 -7.92 -23.93 -22.90
N LEU A 280 -6.77 -23.34 -22.55
CA LEU A 280 -5.75 -22.90 -23.52
C LEU A 280 -5.13 -24.10 -24.25
N MET A 281 -4.74 -25.16 -23.53
CA MET A 281 -4.20 -26.39 -24.12
C MET A 281 -5.20 -27.06 -25.07
N MET A 282 -6.50 -27.06 -24.73
CA MET A 282 -7.56 -27.56 -25.62
C MET A 282 -7.75 -26.71 -26.88
N LYS A 283 -7.65 -25.38 -26.76
CA LYS A 283 -7.76 -24.43 -27.90
C LYS A 283 -6.55 -24.51 -28.84
N HIS A 284 -5.35 -24.60 -28.28
CA HIS A 284 -4.09 -24.67 -29.03
C HIS A 284 -3.70 -26.11 -29.41
N GLU A 285 -4.57 -27.09 -29.14
CA GLU A 285 -4.36 -28.50 -29.47
C GLU A 285 -3.01 -29.08 -28.99
N THR A 286 -2.49 -28.57 -27.87
CA THR A 286 -1.11 -28.79 -27.43
C THR A 286 -1.07 -29.02 -25.91
N ILE A 287 -0.38 -30.06 -25.48
CA ILE A 287 -0.07 -30.32 -24.08
C ILE A 287 1.27 -29.66 -23.75
N VAL A 288 1.25 -28.72 -22.81
CA VAL A 288 2.44 -27.97 -22.38
C VAL A 288 3.20 -28.70 -21.27
N PRO A 289 4.53 -28.53 -21.17
CA PRO A 289 5.34 -29.20 -20.16
C PRO A 289 5.09 -28.69 -18.74
N SER A 290 5.43 -29.51 -17.74
CA SER A 290 5.57 -29.06 -16.35
C SER A 290 7.04 -28.80 -16.05
N VAL A 291 7.36 -27.60 -15.55
CA VAL A 291 8.75 -27.16 -15.33
C VAL A 291 9.31 -27.85 -14.08
N PHE A 292 10.64 -28.02 -14.03
CA PHE A 292 11.41 -28.66 -12.95
C PHE A 292 11.26 -30.19 -12.82
N TYR A 293 10.55 -30.86 -13.73
CA TYR A 293 10.46 -32.33 -13.76
C TYR A 293 11.44 -32.96 -14.76
N SER A 294 12.19 -33.98 -14.32
CA SER A 294 12.91 -34.93 -15.19
C SER A 294 12.76 -36.36 -14.65
N GLU A 295 13.09 -37.38 -15.44
CA GLU A 295 13.02 -38.78 -14.98
C GLU A 295 14.04 -39.05 -13.87
N ASP A 296 15.27 -38.51 -13.98
CA ASP A 296 16.31 -38.61 -12.95
C ASP A 296 15.98 -37.86 -11.65
N SER A 297 15.04 -36.90 -11.73
CA SER A 297 14.58 -36.10 -10.61
C SER A 297 13.14 -36.41 -10.21
N ALA A 298 12.55 -37.54 -10.60
CA ALA A 298 11.18 -37.88 -10.24
C ALA A 298 11.05 -38.26 -8.74
N SER A 299 10.02 -37.76 -8.05
CA SER A 299 9.64 -38.23 -6.70
C SER A 299 8.65 -39.39 -6.69
N VAL A 300 8.16 -39.80 -7.86
CA VAL A 300 7.16 -40.85 -8.04
C VAL A 300 7.54 -41.78 -9.19
N ASP A 301 7.32 -43.09 -9.04
CA ASP A 301 7.49 -44.05 -10.12
C ASP A 301 6.34 -43.91 -11.13
N ALA A 302 6.57 -43.08 -12.15
CA ALA A 302 5.60 -42.80 -13.20
C ALA A 302 5.18 -44.05 -13.98
N LYS A 303 6.08 -45.04 -14.14
CA LYS A 303 5.80 -46.29 -14.87
C LYS A 303 4.88 -47.19 -14.04
N ALA A 304 5.18 -47.42 -12.76
CA ALA A 304 4.33 -48.21 -11.87
C ALA A 304 2.95 -47.57 -11.61
N LEU A 305 2.85 -46.23 -11.73
CA LEU A 305 1.60 -45.49 -11.59
C LEU A 305 0.81 -45.33 -12.90
N ASN A 306 1.33 -45.78 -14.05
CA ASN A 306 0.74 -45.58 -15.39
C ASN A 306 0.46 -44.10 -15.75
N ILE A 307 1.38 -43.21 -15.37
CA ILE A 307 1.29 -41.76 -15.61
C ILE A 307 2.48 -41.25 -16.43
N LYS A 308 2.31 -40.12 -17.11
CA LYS A 308 3.37 -39.40 -17.84
C LYS A 308 3.34 -37.93 -17.45
N VAL A 309 4.47 -37.35 -17.05
CA VAL A 309 4.61 -35.90 -16.91
C VAL A 309 5.23 -35.35 -18.20
N PRO A 310 4.56 -34.45 -18.95
CA PRO A 310 5.12 -33.88 -20.17
C PRO A 310 6.36 -33.01 -19.89
N LYS A 311 7.47 -33.31 -20.59
CA LYS A 311 8.76 -32.61 -20.50
C LYS A 311 8.93 -31.53 -21.59
N GLU A 312 8.26 -31.71 -22.72
CA GLU A 312 8.25 -30.80 -23.87
C GLU A 312 6.79 -30.53 -24.29
N ALA A 313 6.60 -29.55 -25.18
CA ALA A 313 5.27 -29.28 -25.75
C ALA A 313 4.94 -30.35 -26.80
N GLU A 314 3.93 -31.18 -26.53
CA GLU A 314 3.50 -32.26 -27.43
C GLU A 314 2.09 -32.01 -27.98
N ARG A 315 1.81 -32.42 -29.21
CA ARG A 315 0.49 -32.25 -29.83
C ARG A 315 -0.55 -33.07 -29.07
N TRP A 316 -1.68 -32.47 -28.73
CA TRP A 316 -2.79 -33.15 -28.07
C TRP A 316 -3.65 -33.87 -29.12
N GLU A 317 -3.20 -35.04 -29.57
CA GLU A 317 -3.99 -35.86 -30.49
C GLU A 317 -5.18 -36.51 -29.75
N ALA A 318 -6.35 -36.49 -30.38
CA ALA A 318 -7.57 -37.06 -29.84
C ALA A 318 -8.54 -37.45 -30.97
N SER A 319 -8.98 -38.71 -30.98
CA SER A 319 -10.00 -39.21 -31.91
C SER A 319 -11.40 -38.63 -31.61
N SER A 320 -11.71 -38.43 -30.33
CA SER A 320 -12.97 -37.85 -29.84
C SER A 320 -12.81 -36.36 -29.49
N ALA A 321 -13.56 -35.84 -28.52
CA ALA A 321 -13.28 -34.54 -27.93
C ALA A 321 -12.20 -34.70 -26.84
N ARG A 322 -11.31 -33.71 -26.69
CA ARG A 322 -10.31 -33.72 -25.61
C ARG A 322 -11.01 -33.58 -24.25
N ILE A 323 -10.62 -34.40 -23.28
CA ILE A 323 -11.18 -34.40 -21.91
C ILE A 323 -10.03 -34.35 -20.90
N ALA A 324 -10.19 -33.46 -19.91
CA ALA A 324 -9.24 -33.31 -18.83
C ALA A 324 -9.91 -33.12 -17.47
N GLY A 325 -9.23 -33.58 -16.43
CA GLY A 325 -9.54 -33.26 -15.04
C GLY A 325 -8.74 -32.07 -14.53
N VAL A 326 -9.28 -31.34 -13.56
CA VAL A 326 -8.59 -30.29 -12.80
C VAL A 326 -8.77 -30.58 -11.31
N ASN A 327 -7.68 -30.85 -10.61
CA ASN A 327 -7.61 -31.02 -9.16
C ASN A 327 -7.24 -29.71 -8.47
N ASN A 328 -7.83 -29.45 -7.30
CA ASN A 328 -7.30 -28.42 -6.42
C ASN A 328 -7.68 -28.69 -4.95
N PHE A 329 -6.67 -28.83 -4.09
CA PHE A 329 -6.83 -29.27 -2.71
C PHE A 329 -6.40 -28.15 -1.75
N GLY A 330 -7.22 -27.82 -0.77
CA GLY A 330 -6.92 -26.83 0.26
C GLY A 330 -6.14 -27.44 1.42
N PHE A 331 -5.23 -26.69 2.05
CA PHE A 331 -4.47 -27.20 3.21
C PHE A 331 -5.33 -27.57 4.43
N GLY A 332 -6.61 -27.15 4.48
CA GLY A 332 -7.59 -27.62 5.45
C GLY A 332 -8.29 -28.94 5.08
N GLY A 333 -7.82 -29.61 4.03
CA GLY A 333 -8.37 -30.88 3.53
C GLY A 333 -9.61 -30.75 2.64
N THR A 334 -10.04 -29.54 2.25
CA THR A 334 -11.16 -29.37 1.29
C THR A 334 -10.65 -29.63 -0.13
N ASN A 335 -11.17 -30.67 -0.77
CA ASN A 335 -10.75 -31.07 -2.11
C ASN A 335 -11.83 -30.73 -3.13
N ALA A 336 -11.44 -30.18 -4.28
CA ALA A 336 -12.33 -29.94 -5.41
C ALA A 336 -11.77 -30.59 -6.68
N HIS A 337 -12.67 -31.13 -7.51
CA HIS A 337 -12.35 -31.66 -8.83
C HIS A 337 -13.35 -31.18 -9.89
N ALA A 338 -12.87 -30.92 -11.10
CA ALA A 338 -13.68 -30.59 -12.26
C ALA A 338 -13.28 -31.39 -13.51
N ILE A 339 -14.26 -31.89 -14.26
CA ILE A 339 -14.05 -32.54 -15.56
C ILE A 339 -14.44 -31.56 -16.67
N VAL A 340 -13.48 -31.22 -17.52
CA VAL A 340 -13.59 -30.28 -18.63
C VAL A 340 -13.53 -31.05 -19.95
N LYS A 341 -14.37 -30.66 -20.92
CA LYS A 341 -14.42 -31.27 -22.26
C LYS A 341 -14.29 -30.16 -23.32
N GLN A 342 -13.55 -30.43 -24.39
CA GLN A 342 -13.43 -29.53 -25.53
C GLN A 342 -14.80 -29.35 -26.22
N HIS A 343 -15.14 -28.11 -26.57
CA HIS A 343 -16.22 -27.84 -27.51
C HIS A 343 -15.67 -27.84 -28.93
N LYS A 344 -16.19 -28.71 -29.82
CA LYS A 344 -15.89 -28.64 -31.26
C LYS A 344 -16.92 -27.72 -31.91
N GLN A 345 -16.46 -26.56 -32.37
CA GLN A 345 -17.31 -25.54 -32.96
C GLN A 345 -17.63 -25.93 -34.41
N SER A 346 -18.90 -26.09 -34.74
CA SER A 346 -19.34 -26.29 -36.13
C SER A 346 -19.19 -24.99 -36.90
N ARG A 347 -18.37 -24.97 -37.96
CA ARG A 347 -18.36 -23.86 -38.92
C ARG A 347 -19.75 -23.75 -39.56
N VAL A 348 -20.44 -22.66 -39.28
CA VAL A 348 -21.62 -22.26 -40.06
C VAL A 348 -21.09 -21.46 -41.24
N GLU A 349 -21.32 -21.95 -42.45
CA GLU A 349 -21.01 -21.19 -43.66
C GLU A 349 -21.97 -19.99 -43.76
N GLN A 350 -21.43 -18.78 -43.90
CA GLN A 350 -22.26 -17.59 -44.06
C GLN A 350 -22.65 -17.38 -45.52
N ASN A 351 -23.94 -17.11 -45.73
CA ASN A 351 -24.45 -16.68 -47.03
C ASN A 351 -24.04 -15.22 -47.30
N ASN A 352 -22.99 -15.03 -48.09
CA ASN A 352 -22.59 -13.73 -48.64
C ASN A 352 -23.63 -13.21 -49.64
N GLY A 353 -24.66 -12.53 -49.12
CA GLY A 353 -25.80 -12.03 -49.89
C GLY A 353 -26.21 -10.61 -49.48
N GLY A 354 -25.70 -9.61 -50.21
CA GLY A 354 -26.18 -8.23 -50.21
C GLY A 354 -25.07 -7.18 -50.06
N LYS A 355 -25.19 -6.07 -50.82
CA LYS A 355 -24.41 -4.84 -50.54
C LYS A 355 -24.88 -4.27 -49.19
N ARG A 356 -23.97 -4.15 -48.22
CA ARG A 356 -24.23 -3.60 -46.88
C ARG A 356 -23.20 -2.51 -46.56
N GLU A 357 -23.54 -1.62 -45.63
CA GLU A 357 -22.63 -0.57 -45.16
C GLU A 357 -21.89 -1.04 -43.91
N ASN A 358 -20.57 -0.96 -43.95
CA ASN A 358 -19.67 -1.60 -43.00
C ASN A 358 -19.16 -0.57 -41.98
N TYR A 359 -19.62 -0.67 -40.72
CA TYR A 359 -19.35 0.28 -39.64
C TYR A 359 -18.50 -0.35 -38.53
N PHE A 360 -17.25 0.08 -38.41
CA PHE A 360 -16.42 -0.27 -37.27
C PHE A 360 -16.68 0.69 -36.11
N VAL A 361 -16.95 0.15 -34.92
CA VAL A 361 -17.43 0.92 -33.77
C VAL A 361 -16.55 0.68 -32.55
N MET A 362 -16.18 1.76 -31.86
CA MET A 362 -15.45 1.67 -30.59
C MET A 362 -15.85 2.78 -29.63
N SER A 363 -15.58 2.58 -28.35
CA SER A 363 -15.92 3.55 -27.31
C SER A 363 -15.19 3.27 -26.01
N ALA A 364 -14.87 4.32 -25.25
CA ALA A 364 -14.27 4.22 -23.94
C ALA A 364 -14.77 5.29 -22.96
N ASN A 365 -14.41 5.14 -21.68
CA ASN A 365 -14.80 6.10 -20.64
C ASN A 365 -13.78 7.26 -20.44
N SER A 366 -12.58 7.17 -21.03
CA SER A 366 -11.61 8.29 -21.11
C SER A 366 -11.05 8.42 -22.54
N PRO A 367 -10.54 9.61 -22.94
CA PRO A 367 -9.90 9.79 -24.24
C PRO A 367 -8.66 8.90 -24.39
N LYS A 368 -7.86 8.80 -23.31
CA LYS A 368 -6.66 7.97 -23.24
C LYS A 368 -6.97 6.49 -23.47
N SER A 369 -8.03 5.95 -22.83
CA SER A 369 -8.50 4.60 -23.13
C SER A 369 -8.92 4.44 -24.59
N LEU A 370 -9.60 5.43 -25.19
CA LEU A 370 -10.01 5.35 -26.60
C LEU A 370 -8.81 5.31 -27.55
N THR A 371 -7.79 6.14 -27.32
CA THR A 371 -6.53 6.11 -28.10
C THR A 371 -5.81 4.77 -27.96
N LEU A 372 -5.64 4.27 -26.73
CA LEU A 372 -5.02 2.96 -26.48
C LEU A 372 -5.78 1.81 -27.16
N MET A 373 -7.12 1.89 -27.25
CA MET A 373 -7.93 0.92 -27.99
C MET A 373 -7.70 0.99 -29.51
N MET A 374 -7.49 2.19 -30.08
CA MET A 374 -7.12 2.36 -31.49
C MET A 374 -5.74 1.74 -31.77
N GLU A 375 -4.73 2.07 -30.94
CA GLU A 375 -3.36 1.58 -31.07
C GLU A 375 -3.27 0.05 -30.93
N ASP A 376 -3.92 -0.54 -29.92
CA ASP A 376 -3.98 -2.00 -29.74
C ASP A 376 -4.70 -2.68 -30.92
N THR A 377 -5.79 -2.10 -31.43
CA THR A 377 -6.48 -2.62 -32.61
C THR A 377 -5.58 -2.61 -33.85
N ILE A 378 -4.87 -1.50 -34.11
CA ILE A 378 -3.91 -1.41 -35.23
C ILE A 378 -2.85 -2.50 -35.10
N LYS A 379 -2.24 -2.66 -33.91
CA LYS A 379 -1.19 -3.65 -33.65
C LYS A 379 -1.67 -5.10 -33.83
N GLN A 380 -2.91 -5.42 -33.46
CA GLN A 380 -3.47 -6.76 -33.66
C GLN A 380 -3.77 -7.04 -35.14
N LEU A 381 -4.26 -6.03 -35.89
CA LEU A 381 -4.47 -6.12 -37.34
C LEU A 381 -3.15 -6.22 -38.15
N GLU A 382 -2.03 -5.80 -37.57
CA GLU A 382 -0.69 -6.02 -38.14
C GLU A 382 -0.14 -7.43 -37.85
N ALA A 383 -0.53 -8.04 -36.73
CA ALA A 383 -0.05 -9.35 -36.31
C ALA A 383 -0.80 -10.52 -36.96
N ASP A 384 -2.09 -10.36 -37.29
CA ASP A 384 -2.92 -11.39 -37.91
C ASP A 384 -3.29 -11.02 -39.36
N SER A 385 -2.78 -11.81 -40.31
CA SER A 385 -2.99 -11.59 -41.76
C SER A 385 -4.34 -12.12 -42.29
N LYS A 386 -5.18 -12.76 -41.46
CA LYS A 386 -6.45 -13.38 -41.89
C LYS A 386 -7.62 -13.02 -40.97
N VAL A 387 -7.75 -11.76 -40.61
CA VAL A 387 -8.93 -11.25 -39.89
C VAL A 387 -10.14 -11.15 -40.82
N ASP A 388 -11.22 -11.84 -40.44
CA ASP A 388 -12.54 -11.71 -41.07
C ASP A 388 -13.15 -10.34 -40.73
N LEU A 389 -13.39 -9.54 -41.78
CA LEU A 389 -13.90 -8.17 -41.65
C LEU A 389 -15.34 -8.16 -41.10
N ASP A 390 -16.23 -9.03 -41.57
CA ASP A 390 -17.63 -8.98 -41.16
C ASP A 390 -17.79 -9.46 -39.71
N ALA A 391 -17.01 -10.47 -39.31
CA ALA A 391 -16.90 -10.87 -37.90
C ALA A 391 -16.30 -9.76 -37.02
N LEU A 392 -15.32 -9.01 -37.49
CA LEU A 392 -14.74 -7.86 -36.78
C LEU A 392 -15.77 -6.74 -36.59
N LEU A 393 -16.52 -6.40 -37.63
CA LEU A 393 -17.54 -5.35 -37.60
C LEU A 393 -18.68 -5.71 -36.66
N TYR A 394 -19.25 -6.91 -36.81
CA TYR A 394 -20.27 -7.45 -35.91
C TYR A 394 -19.78 -7.48 -34.46
N THR A 395 -18.56 -7.94 -34.22
CA THR A 395 -17.96 -7.96 -32.88
C THR A 395 -17.87 -6.54 -32.30
N SER A 396 -17.35 -5.59 -33.10
CA SER A 396 -17.10 -4.22 -32.68
C SER A 396 -18.38 -3.47 -32.28
N ALA A 397 -19.51 -3.73 -32.95
CA ALA A 397 -20.76 -2.99 -32.77
C ALA A 397 -21.81 -3.70 -31.89
N CYS A 398 -21.88 -5.04 -31.94
CA CYS A 398 -22.92 -5.83 -31.27
C CYS A 398 -22.41 -6.65 -30.07
N ARG A 399 -21.12 -6.94 -30.01
CA ARG A 399 -20.50 -7.82 -28.98
C ARG A 399 -19.55 -7.05 -28.04
N ARG A 400 -19.70 -5.73 -27.95
CA ARG A 400 -18.96 -4.81 -27.08
C ARG A 400 -19.90 -3.80 -26.40
N SER A 401 -19.42 -3.21 -25.30
CA SER A 401 -20.18 -2.25 -24.49
C SER A 401 -20.00 -0.81 -25.02
N HIS A 402 -21.07 -0.03 -25.07
CA HIS A 402 -21.06 1.31 -25.69
C HIS A 402 -21.96 2.34 -24.98
N LEU A 403 -23.08 1.91 -24.40
CA LEU A 403 -24.16 2.77 -23.89
C LEU A 403 -23.67 3.68 -22.76
N LYS A 404 -22.83 3.12 -21.87
CA LYS A 404 -22.26 3.81 -20.69
C LYS A 404 -20.96 4.57 -21.01
N HIS A 405 -20.40 4.42 -22.22
CA HIS A 405 -19.15 5.07 -22.60
C HIS A 405 -19.37 6.49 -23.12
N LYS A 406 -18.54 7.42 -22.62
CA LYS A 406 -18.59 8.86 -22.93
C LYS A 406 -17.95 9.21 -24.26
N TYR A 407 -16.82 8.57 -24.58
CA TYR A 407 -16.07 8.81 -25.81
C TYR A 407 -16.36 7.68 -26.77
N ARG A 408 -16.77 8.02 -27.98
CA ARG A 408 -17.27 7.09 -29.00
C ARG A 408 -16.62 7.46 -30.33
N LYS A 409 -16.32 6.45 -31.14
CA LYS A 409 -15.84 6.61 -32.51
C LYS A 409 -16.52 5.57 -33.39
N ALA A 410 -16.98 5.99 -34.56
CA ALA A 410 -17.49 5.09 -35.58
C ALA A 410 -16.85 5.44 -36.93
N ILE A 411 -16.47 4.41 -37.68
CA ILE A 411 -15.70 4.55 -38.92
C ILE A 411 -16.37 3.69 -40.00
N VAL A 412 -16.68 4.30 -41.14
CA VAL A 412 -17.14 3.59 -42.34
C VAL A 412 -15.92 2.96 -43.01
N VAL A 413 -15.94 1.64 -43.23
CA VAL A 413 -14.78 0.91 -43.76
C VAL A 413 -15.14 0.00 -44.93
N SER A 414 -14.26 -0.05 -45.93
CA SER A 414 -14.39 -0.90 -47.12
C SER A 414 -13.51 -2.15 -47.07
N SER A 415 -12.44 -2.12 -46.28
CA SER A 415 -11.48 -3.22 -46.11
C SER A 415 -10.74 -3.11 -44.78
N VAL A 416 -10.00 -4.15 -44.39
CA VAL A 416 -9.12 -4.13 -43.21
C VAL A 416 -7.99 -3.09 -43.34
N VAL A 417 -7.50 -2.85 -44.56
CA VAL A 417 -6.47 -1.83 -44.84
C VAL A 417 -7.03 -0.42 -44.65
N ASP A 418 -8.21 -0.14 -45.23
CA ASP A 418 -8.95 1.11 -45.08
C ASP A 418 -9.30 1.42 -43.61
N LEU A 419 -9.64 0.38 -42.82
CA LEU A 419 -9.81 0.50 -41.37
C LEU A 419 -8.51 0.96 -40.69
N LYS A 420 -7.37 0.34 -41.01
CA LYS A 420 -6.06 0.68 -40.42
C LYS A 420 -5.68 2.13 -40.70
N GLU A 421 -5.82 2.59 -41.94
CA GLU A 421 -5.51 3.97 -42.34
C GLU A 421 -6.40 4.99 -41.61
N LYS A 422 -7.71 4.73 -41.56
CA LYS A 422 -8.68 5.60 -40.88
C LYS A 422 -8.51 5.64 -39.36
N LEU A 423 -8.08 4.54 -38.73
CA LEU A 423 -7.72 4.53 -37.31
C LEU A 423 -6.49 5.40 -37.05
N SER A 424 -5.41 5.20 -37.81
CA SER A 424 -4.19 6.01 -37.70
C SER A 424 -4.46 7.51 -37.90
N ALA A 425 -5.33 7.87 -38.85
CA ALA A 425 -5.70 9.27 -39.13
C ALA A 425 -6.65 9.90 -38.08
N ALA A 426 -7.32 9.08 -37.25
CA ALA A 426 -8.26 9.54 -36.21
C ALA A 426 -7.58 9.86 -34.87
N VAL A 427 -6.35 9.40 -34.64
CA VAL A 427 -5.57 9.70 -33.44
C VAL A 427 -5.24 11.21 -33.39
N GLY A 428 -5.75 11.92 -32.38
CA GLY A 428 -5.28 13.26 -31.99
C GLY A 428 -6.04 14.51 -32.48
N LYS A 429 -7.29 14.41 -32.99
CA LYS A 429 -8.06 15.60 -33.48
C LYS A 429 -9.29 15.96 -32.64
N ASN A 430 -9.43 17.24 -32.28
CA ASN A 430 -10.62 17.89 -31.69
C ASN A 430 -11.35 18.76 -32.73
N ILE A 431 -12.68 18.94 -32.66
CA ILE A 431 -13.52 19.49 -33.77
C ILE A 431 -14.68 20.41 -33.28
N ARG A 432 -14.83 21.63 -33.86
CA ARG A 432 -16.03 22.52 -33.90
C ARG A 432 -15.89 23.59 -35.03
N PRO A 433 -16.95 23.99 -35.78
CA PRO A 433 -17.26 25.43 -36.07
C PRO A 433 -18.77 25.77 -36.40
N SER A 434 -19.09 26.95 -37.00
CA SER A 434 -20.41 27.64 -37.03
C SER A 434 -20.81 28.46 -38.32
N TYR A 435 -22.10 28.89 -38.47
CA TYR A 435 -22.73 29.91 -39.41
C TYR A 435 -22.91 29.58 -40.94
N SER A 436 -23.76 30.20 -41.84
CA SER A 436 -24.70 31.38 -41.92
C SER A 436 -25.89 31.20 -42.97
N ASP A 437 -26.91 32.10 -43.02
CA ASP A 437 -28.11 32.24 -43.94
C ASP A 437 -28.09 33.52 -44.86
N PRO A 438 -29.21 34.15 -45.39
CA PRO A 438 -30.62 33.72 -45.78
C PRO A 438 -31.22 34.34 -47.10
N SER A 439 -32.45 33.97 -47.52
CA SER A 439 -33.65 34.87 -47.81
C SER A 439 -34.71 34.33 -48.82
N HIS A 440 -35.84 35.07 -49.05
CA HIS A 440 -37.21 34.58 -49.41
C HIS A 440 -37.94 35.28 -50.59
N MET A 441 -39.00 34.65 -51.16
CA MET A 441 -40.22 35.27 -51.77
C MET A 441 -41.29 34.23 -52.23
N MET A 442 -42.55 34.23 -51.74
CA MET A 442 -43.74 33.50 -52.30
C MET A 442 -45.06 33.97 -51.63
N ASP A 443 -46.10 34.35 -52.38
CA ASP A 443 -47.42 34.77 -51.82
C ASP A 443 -48.71 34.48 -52.66
N PRO A 444 -48.72 34.29 -54.00
CA PRO A 444 -49.99 34.27 -54.78
C PRO A 444 -50.94 33.05 -54.70
N ILE A 445 -50.50 31.88 -54.18
CA ILE A 445 -51.12 30.56 -54.51
C ILE A 445 -52.18 30.04 -53.52
N LEU A 446 -52.59 30.85 -52.55
CA LEU A 446 -53.16 30.34 -51.29
C LEU A 446 -54.61 29.82 -51.34
N PRO A 447 -55.56 30.45 -52.08
CA PRO A 447 -56.96 29.99 -52.07
C PRO A 447 -57.14 28.60 -52.71
N GLU A 448 -56.41 28.34 -53.80
CA GLU A 448 -56.49 27.10 -54.58
C GLU A 448 -56.05 25.88 -53.74
N ILE A 449 -55.10 26.07 -52.82
CA ILE A 449 -54.56 25.03 -51.94
C ILE A 449 -55.56 24.62 -50.85
N GLU A 450 -56.31 25.55 -50.27
CA GLU A 450 -57.29 25.24 -49.23
C GLU A 450 -58.42 24.35 -49.77
N GLU A 451 -58.95 24.68 -50.95
CA GLU A 451 -60.04 23.95 -51.62
C GLU A 451 -59.58 22.58 -52.13
N THR A 452 -58.38 22.49 -52.72
CA THR A 452 -57.86 21.25 -53.32
C THR A 452 -57.54 20.18 -52.28
N ILE A 453 -57.03 20.57 -51.09
CA ILE A 453 -56.64 19.60 -50.04
C ILE A 453 -57.85 19.14 -49.20
N GLY A 454 -58.85 19.99 -48.99
CA GLY A 454 -60.11 19.62 -48.35
C GLY A 454 -59.93 19.04 -46.93
N SER A 455 -60.36 17.78 -46.74
CA SER A 455 -60.28 17.03 -45.48
C SER A 455 -59.54 15.71 -45.68
N LEU A 456 -58.56 15.43 -44.82
CA LEU A 456 -57.72 14.24 -44.87
C LEU A 456 -58.09 13.24 -43.77
N GLN A 457 -57.83 11.95 -44.02
CA GLN A 457 -58.04 10.90 -43.00
C GLN A 457 -57.09 11.09 -41.80
N VAL A 458 -57.64 10.94 -40.60
CA VAL A 458 -56.90 11.05 -39.33
C VAL A 458 -56.34 9.69 -38.95
N ASN A 459 -55.03 9.61 -38.73
CA ASN A 459 -54.35 8.46 -38.12
C ASN A 459 -53.76 8.87 -36.75
N ASP A 460 -53.39 7.88 -35.94
CA ASP A 460 -52.63 8.10 -34.70
C ASP A 460 -51.20 8.59 -35.01
N LEU A 461 -50.64 9.41 -34.11
CA LEU A 461 -49.29 9.97 -34.26
C LEU A 461 -48.26 9.05 -33.58
N ASP A 462 -47.47 8.32 -34.37
CA ASP A 462 -46.35 7.48 -33.90
C ASP A 462 -45.22 8.28 -33.21
N THR A 463 -45.17 9.59 -33.42
CA THR A 463 -44.11 10.48 -32.93
C THR A 463 -44.65 11.87 -32.63
N VAL A 464 -44.06 12.54 -31.63
CA VAL A 464 -44.40 13.92 -31.28
C VAL A 464 -43.97 14.87 -32.41
N LEU A 465 -44.91 15.68 -32.89
CA LEU A 465 -44.69 16.68 -33.92
C LEU A 465 -44.84 18.09 -33.35
N PHE A 466 -44.08 19.04 -33.90
CA PHE A 466 -44.13 20.46 -33.54
C PHE A 466 -44.47 21.27 -34.80
N SER A 467 -45.55 22.05 -34.74
CA SER A 467 -45.96 22.88 -35.88
C SER A 467 -45.08 24.12 -35.96
N THR A 468 -44.53 24.37 -37.14
CA THR A 468 -43.82 25.61 -37.48
C THR A 468 -44.76 26.77 -37.84
N VAL A 469 -46.08 26.55 -37.78
CA VAL A 469 -47.13 27.58 -37.94
C VAL A 469 -47.62 28.07 -36.57
N THR A 470 -47.79 27.16 -35.60
CA THR A 470 -48.27 27.51 -34.25
C THR A 470 -47.17 27.62 -33.19
N GLY A 471 -45.96 27.14 -33.49
CA GLY A 471 -44.81 27.10 -32.57
C GLY A 471 -44.97 26.11 -31.41
N LYS A 472 -45.96 25.22 -31.46
CA LYS A 472 -46.38 24.32 -30.37
C LYS A 472 -46.37 22.85 -30.80
N GLU A 473 -46.45 21.97 -29.80
CA GLU A 473 -46.73 20.55 -29.98
C GLU A 473 -48.11 20.35 -30.60
N VAL A 474 -48.19 19.43 -31.56
CA VAL A 474 -49.35 19.19 -32.44
C VAL A 474 -50.33 18.24 -31.76
N GLN A 475 -51.62 18.57 -31.80
CA GLN A 475 -52.69 17.69 -31.33
C GLN A 475 -53.30 16.88 -32.49
N GLN A 476 -53.92 15.75 -32.14
CA GLN A 476 -54.47 14.83 -33.13
C GLN A 476 -55.64 15.49 -33.88
N GLY A 477 -55.48 15.63 -35.22
CA GLY A 477 -56.42 16.33 -36.10
C GLY A 477 -55.88 17.64 -36.70
N ASP A 478 -54.86 18.27 -36.11
CA ASP A 478 -54.36 19.61 -36.52
C ASP A 478 -53.94 19.69 -38.01
N PHE A 479 -53.43 18.61 -38.59
CA PHE A 479 -52.94 18.56 -39.98
C PHE A 479 -53.98 18.08 -41.00
N CYS A 480 -55.21 17.79 -40.57
CA CYS A 480 -56.19 17.04 -41.37
C CYS A 480 -57.11 17.93 -42.23
N THR A 481 -56.77 19.22 -42.40
CA THR A 481 -57.56 20.18 -43.18
C THR A 481 -56.69 21.02 -44.12
N GLY A 482 -57.18 21.33 -45.32
CA GLY A 482 -56.53 22.24 -46.27
C GLY A 482 -56.23 23.63 -45.68
N LYS A 483 -57.05 24.07 -44.71
CA LYS A 483 -56.85 25.30 -43.93
C LYS A 483 -55.50 25.37 -43.22
N TYR A 484 -55.02 24.25 -42.66
CA TYR A 484 -53.70 24.22 -42.03
C TYR A 484 -52.58 24.40 -43.06
N TRP A 485 -52.71 23.75 -44.22
CA TRP A 485 -51.69 23.77 -45.28
C TRP A 485 -51.64 25.11 -46.03
N ALA A 486 -52.79 25.75 -46.27
CA ALA A 486 -52.83 27.13 -46.77
C ALA A 486 -52.16 28.12 -45.80
N ARG A 487 -52.43 27.99 -44.49
CA ARG A 487 -51.74 28.77 -43.45
C ARG A 487 -50.24 28.48 -43.40
N ASN A 488 -49.81 27.24 -43.60
CA ASN A 488 -48.39 26.86 -43.61
C ASN A 488 -47.55 27.56 -44.69
N ILE A 489 -48.18 27.89 -45.83
CA ILE A 489 -47.51 28.54 -46.97
C ILE A 489 -47.54 30.07 -46.85
N ARG A 490 -48.55 30.65 -46.19
CA ARG A 490 -48.71 32.09 -46.00
C ARG A 490 -48.08 32.64 -44.72
N GLU A 491 -48.35 31.99 -43.59
CA GLU A 491 -47.97 32.53 -42.29
C GLU A 491 -46.44 32.44 -42.09
N PRO A 492 -45.82 33.44 -41.45
CA PRO A 492 -44.38 33.41 -41.22
C PRO A 492 -44.03 32.17 -40.38
N VAL A 493 -43.10 31.38 -40.89
CA VAL A 493 -42.65 30.14 -40.26
C VAL A 493 -41.99 30.47 -38.91
N VAL A 494 -42.69 30.20 -37.80
CA VAL A 494 -42.22 30.42 -36.42
C VAL A 494 -41.24 29.32 -35.98
N PHE A 495 -40.23 29.09 -36.82
CA PHE A 495 -39.25 28.01 -36.67
C PHE A 495 -38.50 28.09 -35.34
N GLU A 496 -38.05 29.27 -34.93
CA GLU A 496 -37.39 29.50 -33.64
C GLU A 496 -38.26 28.99 -32.48
N GLN A 497 -39.56 29.35 -32.48
CA GLN A 497 -40.48 28.96 -31.42
C GLN A 497 -40.73 27.45 -31.41
N ALA A 498 -40.90 26.82 -32.58
CA ALA A 498 -41.04 25.37 -32.69
C ALA A 498 -39.79 24.63 -32.17
N VAL A 499 -38.58 25.11 -32.51
CA VAL A 499 -37.30 24.55 -32.05
C VAL A 499 -37.12 24.73 -30.53
N ARG A 500 -37.45 25.90 -29.97
CA ARG A 500 -37.47 26.13 -28.51
C ARG A 500 -38.48 25.22 -27.79
N SER A 501 -39.68 25.07 -28.34
CA SER A 501 -40.70 24.15 -27.81
C SER A 501 -40.23 22.70 -27.83
N SER A 502 -39.61 22.24 -28.92
CA SER A 502 -39.15 20.85 -29.09
C SER A 502 -38.09 20.41 -28.07
N THR A 503 -37.31 21.36 -27.55
CA THR A 503 -36.20 21.16 -26.61
C THR A 503 -36.55 21.48 -25.16
N LYS A 504 -37.73 22.06 -24.89
CA LYS A 504 -38.17 22.45 -23.55
C LYS A 504 -38.20 21.24 -22.63
N GLY A 505 -37.37 21.25 -21.58
CA GLY A 505 -37.23 20.16 -20.61
C GLY A 505 -36.30 19.01 -21.03
N LYS A 506 -35.74 19.03 -22.23
CA LYS A 506 -34.77 18.03 -22.73
C LYS A 506 -33.33 18.56 -22.59
N LYS A 507 -32.37 17.68 -22.33
CA LYS A 507 -30.92 18.00 -22.30
C LYS A 507 -30.21 17.22 -23.40
N ASN A 508 -29.23 17.85 -24.05
CA ASN A 508 -28.43 17.28 -25.15
C ASN A 508 -29.27 16.76 -26.34
N THR A 509 -30.17 17.60 -26.87
CA THR A 509 -30.92 17.29 -28.10
C THR A 509 -29.99 17.36 -29.31
N VAL A 510 -30.08 16.36 -30.19
CA VAL A 510 -29.39 16.32 -31.49
C VAL A 510 -30.44 16.43 -32.59
N PHE A 511 -30.19 17.29 -33.58
CA PHE A 511 -31.08 17.48 -34.73
C PHE A 511 -30.53 16.77 -35.96
N VAL A 512 -31.42 16.11 -36.70
CA VAL A 512 -31.12 15.55 -38.03
C VAL A 512 -32.00 16.25 -39.05
N GLU A 513 -31.38 17.02 -39.93
CA GLU A 513 -32.04 17.68 -41.04
C GLU A 513 -32.29 16.66 -42.16
N ILE A 514 -33.55 16.29 -42.33
CA ILE A 514 -34.03 15.40 -43.40
C ILE A 514 -34.40 16.27 -44.60
N GLY A 515 -33.52 16.35 -45.59
CA GLY A 515 -33.67 17.23 -46.74
C GLY A 515 -32.45 17.19 -47.66
N PRO A 516 -32.57 17.65 -48.91
CA PRO A 516 -31.51 17.52 -49.92
C PRO A 516 -30.31 18.44 -49.70
N ARG A 517 -30.39 19.39 -48.74
CA ARG A 517 -29.36 20.40 -48.44
C ARG A 517 -29.36 20.73 -46.95
N ARG A 518 -28.29 21.37 -46.47
CA ARG A 518 -28.17 22.00 -45.14
C ARG A 518 -28.80 23.39 -45.17
N ALA A 519 -30.11 23.49 -45.06
CA ALA A 519 -30.83 24.76 -45.02
C ALA A 519 -31.08 25.24 -43.58
N LEU A 520 -31.41 24.33 -42.66
CA LEU A 520 -31.88 24.65 -41.30
C LEU A 520 -30.78 24.61 -40.23
N GLN A 521 -29.61 24.05 -40.57
CA GLN A 521 -28.51 23.86 -39.61
C GLN A 521 -28.14 25.16 -38.84
N ARG A 522 -28.02 26.30 -39.52
CA ARG A 522 -27.68 27.57 -38.85
C ARG A 522 -28.79 28.04 -37.92
N ASN A 523 -30.04 28.06 -38.39
CA ASN A 523 -31.16 28.61 -37.63
C ASN A 523 -31.40 27.84 -36.32
N ILE A 524 -31.18 26.51 -36.32
CA ILE A 524 -31.23 25.67 -35.12
C ILE A 524 -30.10 26.07 -34.15
N MET A 525 -28.86 26.23 -34.64
CA MET A 525 -27.71 26.64 -33.83
C MET A 525 -27.84 28.06 -33.28
N GLU A 526 -28.49 28.98 -34.00
CA GLU A 526 -28.77 30.33 -33.48
C GLU A 526 -29.88 30.33 -32.43
N THR A 527 -30.91 29.51 -32.64
CA THR A 527 -32.03 29.38 -31.68
C THR A 527 -31.55 28.82 -30.33
N LEU A 528 -30.68 27.80 -30.36
CA LEU A 528 -30.33 27.00 -29.18
C LEU A 528 -28.89 27.19 -28.68
N GLY A 529 -28.04 27.88 -29.46
CA GLY A 529 -26.62 28.11 -29.19
C GLY A 529 -25.70 27.21 -30.03
N ASN A 530 -24.50 27.72 -30.33
CA ASN A 530 -23.49 27.09 -31.21
C ASN A 530 -23.00 25.71 -30.75
N ASP A 531 -23.30 25.32 -29.52
CA ASP A 531 -22.97 24.00 -28.96
C ASP A 531 -24.01 22.91 -29.36
N THR A 532 -25.09 23.30 -30.03
CA THR A 532 -26.15 22.40 -30.48
C THR A 532 -25.70 21.57 -31.68
N ALA A 533 -25.77 20.25 -31.54
CA ALA A 533 -25.36 19.33 -32.60
C ALA A 533 -26.47 19.16 -33.66
N VAL A 534 -26.16 19.50 -34.90
CA VAL A 534 -27.05 19.36 -36.06
C VAL A 534 -26.34 18.61 -37.18
N LEU A 535 -27.01 17.62 -37.77
CA LEU A 535 -26.50 16.78 -38.85
C LEU A 535 -27.45 16.85 -40.05
N ALA A 536 -26.93 17.00 -41.27
CA ALA A 536 -27.73 16.76 -42.46
C ALA A 536 -27.69 15.29 -42.88
N SER A 537 -28.85 14.77 -43.26
CA SER A 537 -29.03 13.48 -43.93
C SER A 537 -28.28 13.41 -45.26
N VAL A 538 -28.48 14.42 -46.11
CA VAL A 538 -28.03 14.46 -47.51
C VAL A 538 -27.29 15.78 -47.78
N GLN A 539 -26.34 15.76 -48.71
CA GLN A 539 -25.69 16.95 -49.24
C GLN A 539 -25.47 16.74 -50.74
N PRO A 540 -25.84 17.69 -51.61
CA PRO A 540 -25.81 17.50 -53.06
C PRO A 540 -24.44 17.03 -53.54
N GLU A 541 -24.43 16.18 -54.57
CA GLU A 541 -23.24 15.54 -55.16
C GLU A 541 -22.52 14.56 -54.21
N LYS A 542 -22.92 14.50 -52.93
CA LYS A 542 -22.34 13.65 -51.88
C LYS A 542 -23.41 12.91 -51.09
N ASP A 543 -24.56 12.65 -51.70
CA ASP A 543 -25.75 12.13 -51.03
C ASP A 543 -25.46 10.80 -50.29
N HIS A 544 -24.80 9.87 -50.99
CA HIS A 544 -24.43 8.56 -50.45
C HIS A 544 -23.34 8.65 -49.38
N GLU A 545 -22.32 9.50 -49.55
CA GLU A 545 -21.29 9.74 -48.54
C GLU A 545 -21.86 10.38 -47.26
N THR A 546 -22.77 11.33 -47.44
CA THR A 546 -23.37 12.09 -46.33
C THR A 546 -24.22 11.16 -45.47
N MET A 547 -25.12 10.38 -46.09
CA MET A 547 -25.92 9.36 -45.40
C MET A 547 -25.05 8.34 -44.65
N LYS A 548 -23.98 7.82 -45.27
CA LYS A 548 -23.01 6.95 -44.58
C LYS A 548 -22.35 7.64 -43.37
N SER A 549 -22.13 8.95 -43.42
CA SER A 549 -21.49 9.71 -42.35
C SER A 549 -22.42 10.07 -41.18
N VAL A 550 -23.75 10.05 -41.37
CA VAL A 550 -24.72 10.43 -40.32
C VAL A 550 -24.75 9.41 -39.19
N VAL A 551 -24.82 8.11 -39.52
CA VAL A 551 -24.89 7.03 -38.53
C VAL A 551 -23.68 7.06 -37.56
N PRO A 552 -22.42 7.18 -38.04
CA PRO A 552 -21.27 7.43 -37.18
C PRO A 552 -21.40 8.68 -36.31
N LYS A 553 -21.78 9.83 -36.88
CA LYS A 553 -21.89 11.09 -36.13
C LYS A 553 -22.95 11.02 -35.04
N LEU A 554 -24.09 10.36 -35.28
CA LEU A 554 -25.12 10.13 -34.26
C LEU A 554 -24.58 9.29 -33.09
N PHE A 555 -23.80 8.25 -33.38
CA PHE A 555 -23.15 7.45 -32.34
C PHE A 555 -22.10 8.25 -31.56
N GLU A 556 -21.28 9.04 -32.25
CA GLU A 556 -20.25 9.91 -31.64
C GLU A 556 -20.85 11.02 -30.76
N LEU A 557 -22.03 11.54 -31.13
CA LEU A 557 -22.82 12.49 -30.32
C LEU A 557 -23.55 11.85 -29.13
N GLY A 558 -23.46 10.53 -28.96
CA GLY A 558 -23.95 9.84 -27.77
C GLY A 558 -25.31 9.14 -27.93
N LEU A 559 -25.96 9.19 -29.09
CA LEU A 559 -27.23 8.49 -29.30
C LEU A 559 -27.07 6.97 -29.20
N HIS A 560 -28.16 6.29 -28.83
CA HIS A 560 -28.22 4.84 -28.72
C HIS A 560 -28.79 4.24 -30.01
N LEU A 561 -27.92 3.68 -30.84
CA LEU A 561 -28.28 3.01 -32.08
C LEU A 561 -28.49 1.51 -31.84
N ASN A 562 -29.51 0.92 -32.47
CA ASN A 562 -29.72 -0.52 -32.42
C ASN A 562 -28.89 -1.22 -33.50
N TRP A 563 -27.62 -1.49 -33.20
CA TRP A 563 -26.68 -2.16 -34.11
C TRP A 563 -27.16 -3.55 -34.56
N ASN A 564 -27.96 -4.25 -33.75
CA ASN A 564 -28.52 -5.56 -34.13
C ASN A 564 -29.45 -5.46 -35.35
N THR A 565 -30.09 -4.31 -35.60
CA THR A 565 -30.90 -4.09 -36.79
C THR A 565 -30.03 -3.96 -38.05
N PHE A 566 -28.87 -3.32 -37.95
CA PHE A 566 -27.92 -3.17 -39.06
C PHE A 566 -27.21 -4.49 -39.40
N TYR A 567 -26.88 -5.29 -38.38
CA TYR A 567 -26.13 -6.55 -38.53
C TYR A 567 -27.00 -7.82 -38.45
N LYS A 568 -28.32 -7.71 -38.66
CA LYS A 568 -29.23 -8.85 -38.64
C LYS A 568 -28.86 -9.87 -39.72
N GLY A 569 -28.68 -11.13 -39.34
CA GLY A 569 -28.22 -12.20 -40.24
C GLY A 569 -26.70 -12.24 -40.46
N CYS A 570 -25.91 -11.43 -39.74
CA CYS A 570 -24.44 -11.46 -39.72
C CYS A 570 -23.90 -11.99 -38.37
N GLU A 571 -24.71 -12.71 -37.59
CA GLU A 571 -24.33 -13.15 -36.25
C GLU A 571 -23.18 -14.18 -36.31
N THR A 572 -22.01 -13.77 -35.81
CA THR A 572 -20.79 -14.59 -35.76
C THR A 572 -20.28 -14.81 -34.34
N VAL A 573 -19.34 -15.74 -34.20
CA VAL A 573 -18.56 -15.93 -32.97
C VAL A 573 -17.70 -14.67 -32.75
N PRO A 574 -17.75 -14.04 -31.57
CA PRO A 574 -17.07 -12.76 -31.36
C PRO A 574 -15.53 -12.91 -31.40
N LEU A 575 -14.89 -11.98 -32.12
CA LEU A 575 -13.44 -11.88 -32.19
C LEU A 575 -12.83 -11.32 -30.88
N PRO A 576 -11.53 -11.55 -30.61
CA PRO A 576 -10.84 -10.98 -29.45
C PRO A 576 -10.66 -9.46 -29.53
N ILE A 577 -10.82 -8.86 -30.72
CA ILE A 577 -10.65 -7.43 -31.00
C ILE A 577 -11.98 -6.77 -31.44
N PRO A 578 -12.17 -5.45 -31.24
CA PRO A 578 -11.33 -4.55 -30.44
C PRO A 578 -11.40 -4.90 -28.94
N ARG A 579 -10.44 -4.43 -28.14
CA ARG A 579 -10.31 -4.76 -26.72
C ARG A 579 -10.19 -3.50 -25.85
N TYR A 580 -10.95 -3.42 -24.76
CA TYR A 580 -10.92 -2.27 -23.86
C TYR A 580 -9.58 -2.15 -23.11
N GLN A 581 -9.00 -0.95 -23.14
CA GLN A 581 -7.75 -0.63 -22.46
C GLN A 581 -8.02 0.22 -21.21
N PHE A 582 -7.68 -0.31 -20.03
CA PHE A 582 -7.94 0.36 -18.75
C PHE A 582 -6.99 1.53 -18.53
N ASP A 583 -7.55 2.70 -18.22
CA ASP A 583 -6.80 3.86 -17.77
C ASP A 583 -6.42 3.69 -16.29
N CYS A 584 -5.31 3.00 -16.05
CA CYS A 584 -4.71 2.89 -14.72
C CYS A 584 -4.05 4.23 -14.36
N SER A 585 -4.72 5.03 -13.54
CA SER A 585 -4.10 6.16 -12.84
C SER A 585 -3.36 5.65 -11.61
N ASP A 586 -2.10 6.03 -11.44
CA ASP A 586 -1.31 5.81 -10.22
C ASP A 586 -1.85 6.69 -9.08
N ARG A 587 -2.99 6.28 -8.50
CA ARG A 587 -3.43 6.77 -7.20
C ARG A 587 -2.74 5.92 -6.15
N ASP A 588 -1.89 6.56 -5.36
CA ASP A 588 -1.12 5.94 -4.29
C ASP A 588 -1.98 4.96 -3.49
N VAL A 589 -1.66 3.68 -3.65
CA VAL A 589 -2.07 2.69 -2.66
C VAL A 589 -1.16 2.96 -1.48
N ILE A 590 -1.67 3.65 -0.46
CA ILE A 590 -0.93 3.99 0.76
C ILE A 590 -0.61 2.68 1.52
N ILE A 591 0.48 2.03 1.11
CA ILE A 591 1.08 0.89 1.80
C ILE A 591 1.98 1.49 2.89
N GLY A 592 1.36 1.92 4.00
CA GLY A 592 2.05 2.63 5.08
C GLY A 592 3.22 1.85 5.69
N ALA A 593 3.19 0.52 5.59
CA ALA A 593 4.28 -0.37 5.98
C ALA A 593 5.57 -0.20 5.15
N ALA A 594 5.47 0.07 3.84
CA ALA A 594 6.63 0.14 2.95
C ALA A 594 7.39 1.48 3.03
N GLN A 595 6.70 2.58 3.37
CA GLN A 595 7.29 3.92 3.46
C GLN A 595 7.90 4.27 4.83
N LYS A 596 7.72 3.43 5.87
CA LYS A 596 8.20 3.74 7.23
C LYS A 596 9.45 3.00 7.68
N ASN A 597 9.83 1.91 7.01
CA ASN A 597 11.06 1.17 7.32
C ASN A 597 12.17 1.56 6.33
N THR A 598 12.77 2.73 6.50
CA THR A 598 14.13 2.94 5.98
C THR A 598 15.04 2.01 6.76
N ALA A 599 15.59 0.99 6.10
CA ALA A 599 16.50 0.04 6.71
C ALA A 599 17.64 0.79 7.42
N SER A 600 17.71 0.65 8.74
CA SER A 600 18.88 1.07 9.50
C SER A 600 19.94 -0.02 9.34
N ASN A 601 21.21 0.38 9.24
CA ASN A 601 22.33 -0.56 9.13
C ASN A 601 22.61 -1.33 10.43
N HIS A 602 21.81 -1.13 11.49
CA HIS A 602 22.00 -1.75 12.80
C HIS A 602 21.00 -2.90 13.04
N PRO A 603 21.45 -4.09 13.47
CA PRO A 603 20.68 -5.34 13.40
C PRO A 603 19.50 -5.45 14.38
N VAL A 604 19.26 -4.45 15.24
CA VAL A 604 18.10 -4.39 16.14
C VAL A 604 17.38 -3.03 16.13
N LEU A 605 18.00 -1.95 15.62
CA LEU A 605 17.44 -0.59 15.63
C LEU A 605 16.73 -0.28 14.30
N CYS A 606 15.51 0.26 14.35
CA CYS A 606 14.76 0.75 13.18
C CYS A 606 14.30 2.19 13.40
N LYS A 607 14.46 3.08 12.41
CA LYS A 607 14.01 4.48 12.53
C LYS A 607 12.51 4.57 12.25
N THR A 608 11.74 5.19 13.15
CA THR A 608 10.30 5.36 12.97
C THR A 608 9.94 6.72 12.38
N GLY A 609 9.71 6.75 11.07
CA GLY A 609 9.31 7.95 10.34
C GLY A 609 10.46 8.88 9.92
N SER A 610 10.17 9.82 9.02
CA SER A 610 11.17 10.66 8.36
C SER A 610 11.79 11.74 9.26
N GLU A 611 10.99 12.41 10.09
CA GLU A 611 11.40 13.60 10.84
C GLU A 611 11.61 13.38 12.34
N SER A 612 11.27 12.20 12.87
CA SER A 612 11.42 11.93 14.30
C SER A 612 12.78 11.29 14.62
N ASN A 613 13.39 11.73 15.73
CA ASN A 613 14.55 11.06 16.34
C ASN A 613 14.12 9.83 17.18
N VAL A 614 12.95 9.24 16.88
CA VAL A 614 12.43 8.06 17.57
C VAL A 614 12.82 6.82 16.78
N PHE A 615 13.40 5.86 17.49
CA PHE A 615 13.81 4.57 16.97
C PHE A 615 13.10 3.46 17.74
N SER A 616 12.60 2.46 17.03
CA SER A 616 12.15 1.20 17.62
C SER A 616 13.33 0.23 17.70
N CYS A 617 13.29 -0.67 18.69
CA CYS A 617 14.31 -1.70 18.87
C CYS A 617 13.62 -3.05 19.10
N ASP A 618 13.96 -4.08 18.30
CA ASP A 618 13.45 -5.44 18.50
C ASP A 618 14.53 -6.32 19.16
N LEU A 619 14.34 -6.57 20.46
CA LEU A 619 15.24 -7.39 21.28
C LEU A 619 14.97 -8.90 21.12
N LEU A 620 13.90 -9.31 20.43
CA LEU A 620 13.54 -10.72 20.25
C LEU A 620 14.14 -11.36 18.99
N SER A 621 14.72 -10.56 18.09
CA SER A 621 15.41 -11.01 16.87
C SER A 621 16.50 -12.05 17.16
N ASP A 622 16.72 -13.00 16.24
CA ASP A 622 17.83 -13.96 16.34
C ASP A 622 19.21 -13.28 16.22
N SER A 623 19.27 -12.04 15.70
CA SER A 623 20.49 -11.20 15.71
C SER A 623 20.91 -10.74 17.12
N SER A 624 20.01 -10.78 18.12
CA SER A 624 20.27 -10.29 19.48
C SER A 624 20.80 -11.37 20.44
N PHE A 625 21.27 -12.52 19.93
CA PHE A 625 21.65 -13.69 20.74
C PHE A 625 22.60 -13.36 21.91
N TYR A 626 23.55 -12.45 21.70
CA TYR A 626 24.50 -11.96 22.71
C TYR A 626 23.83 -11.30 23.93
N LEU A 627 22.68 -10.66 23.77
CA LEU A 627 21.88 -10.10 24.88
C LEU A 627 21.30 -11.20 25.78
N ARG A 628 21.06 -12.40 25.24
CA ARG A 628 20.61 -13.57 26.02
C ARG A 628 21.76 -14.24 26.78
N GLU A 629 23.01 -13.97 26.40
CA GLU A 629 24.21 -14.51 27.04
C GLU A 629 24.75 -13.59 28.14
N HIS A 630 24.54 -12.27 28.03
CA HIS A 630 24.86 -11.33 29.11
C HIS A 630 23.89 -11.49 30.29
N LYS A 631 24.33 -12.21 31.32
CA LYS A 631 23.51 -12.59 32.48
C LYS A 631 24.14 -12.20 33.81
N HIS A 632 23.29 -11.78 34.75
CA HIS A 632 23.61 -11.73 36.18
C HIS A 632 22.67 -12.69 36.91
N ASN A 633 23.20 -13.57 37.77
CA ASN A 633 22.42 -14.59 38.49
C ASN A 633 21.46 -15.41 37.59
N ASN A 634 21.93 -15.81 36.39
CA ASN A 634 21.16 -16.47 35.32
C ASN A 634 20.02 -15.66 34.67
N ILE A 635 19.72 -14.45 35.14
CA ILE A 635 18.76 -13.54 34.53
C ILE A 635 19.47 -12.78 33.40
N PRO A 636 18.95 -12.79 32.15
CA PRO A 636 19.45 -11.92 31.08
C PRO A 636 19.24 -10.45 31.45
N ILE A 637 20.32 -9.66 31.41
CA ILE A 637 20.29 -8.22 31.67
C ILE A 637 20.91 -7.53 30.46
N ILE A 638 20.33 -6.44 29.99
CA ILE A 638 20.89 -5.68 28.87
C ILE A 638 22.22 -5.04 29.31
N PRO A 639 23.36 -5.31 28.63
CA PRO A 639 24.64 -4.74 29.02
C PRO A 639 24.66 -3.22 28.84
N GLY A 640 25.35 -2.51 29.76
CA GLY A 640 25.50 -1.05 29.67
C GLY A 640 26.09 -0.56 28.34
N ALA A 641 26.94 -1.37 27.70
CA ALA A 641 27.52 -1.10 26.39
C ALA A 641 26.48 -1.10 25.25
N PHE A 642 25.39 -1.86 25.36
CA PHE A 642 24.34 -1.89 24.35
C PHE A 642 23.61 -0.55 24.22
N TYR A 643 23.43 0.20 25.31
CA TYR A 643 22.85 1.55 25.23
C TYR A 643 23.79 2.55 24.53
N ALA A 644 25.11 2.40 24.70
CA ALA A 644 26.10 3.17 23.94
C ALA A 644 26.12 2.77 22.46
N GLU A 645 26.00 1.47 22.17
CA GLU A 645 25.86 0.92 20.80
C GLU A 645 24.61 1.46 20.10
N LEU A 646 23.43 1.41 20.75
CA LEU A 646 22.18 1.97 20.23
C LEU A 646 22.28 3.50 20.05
N GLY A 647 22.93 4.21 20.97
CA GLY A 647 23.17 5.65 20.87
C GLY A 647 24.05 6.00 19.65
N LEU A 648 25.14 5.25 19.45
CA LEU A 648 26.01 5.38 18.28
C LEU A 648 25.26 5.03 16.99
N ALA A 649 24.48 3.95 16.97
CA ALA A 649 23.69 3.54 15.82
C ALA A 649 22.60 4.55 15.46
N ALA A 650 21.89 5.11 16.45
CA ALA A 650 20.91 6.17 16.26
C ALA A 650 21.56 7.47 15.75
N PHE A 651 22.76 7.79 16.24
CA PHE A 651 23.58 8.88 15.71
C PHE A 651 24.00 8.62 14.27
N MET A 652 24.59 7.46 13.95
CA MET A 652 25.00 7.10 12.58
C MET A 652 23.83 7.05 11.60
N ALA A 653 22.62 6.68 12.04
CA ALA A 653 21.40 6.71 11.25
C ALA A 653 20.78 8.12 11.08
N SER A 654 21.34 9.14 11.75
CA SER A 654 20.85 10.53 11.73
C SER A 654 21.90 11.55 11.27
N ALA A 655 23.18 11.25 11.44
CA ALA A 655 24.32 12.11 11.10
C ALA A 655 24.57 12.12 9.59
N LYS A 656 24.87 13.30 9.05
CA LYS A 656 25.20 13.42 7.62
C LYS A 656 26.71 13.21 7.43
N PRO A 657 27.19 12.71 6.27
CA PRO A 657 28.62 12.57 5.99
C PRO A 657 29.43 13.85 6.18
N LYS A 658 28.81 15.03 5.98
CA LYS A 658 29.43 16.34 6.21
C LYS A 658 29.71 16.64 7.69
N ASP A 659 28.85 16.19 8.60
CA ASP A 659 29.04 16.38 10.04
C ASP A 659 30.19 15.50 10.55
N ILE A 660 30.32 14.28 10.00
CA ILE A 660 31.43 13.35 10.30
C ILE A 660 32.78 13.92 9.79
N ALA A 661 32.80 14.48 8.58
CA ALA A 661 33.99 15.11 8.03
C ALA A 661 34.43 16.35 8.83
N ALA A 662 33.49 17.23 9.21
CA ALA A 662 33.80 18.40 10.03
C ALA A 662 34.17 18.03 11.48
N LEU A 663 33.63 16.95 12.05
CA LEU A 663 34.08 16.42 13.33
C LEU A 663 35.52 15.90 13.26
N ALA A 664 35.88 15.19 12.18
CA ALA A 664 37.26 14.77 11.95
C ALA A 664 38.20 15.98 11.80
N GLU A 665 37.79 17.02 11.07
CA GLU A 665 38.54 18.27 10.92
C GLU A 665 38.71 19.04 12.25
N VAL A 666 37.71 19.03 13.14
CA VAL A 666 37.87 19.53 14.52
C VAL A 666 38.94 18.72 15.27
N LEU A 667 38.82 17.39 15.27
CA LEU A 667 39.70 16.50 16.02
C LEU A 667 41.16 16.54 15.53
N THR A 668 41.41 16.79 14.23
CA THR A 668 42.77 16.93 13.69
C THR A 668 43.34 18.34 13.81
N SER A 669 42.51 19.38 13.80
CA SER A 669 42.96 20.78 13.62
C SER A 669 42.86 21.63 14.89
N HIS A 670 42.10 21.19 15.90
CA HIS A 670 41.89 21.92 17.14
C HIS A 670 42.20 21.04 18.36
N PRO A 671 43.26 21.34 19.14
CA PRO A 671 43.54 20.60 20.37
C PRO A 671 42.38 20.75 21.36
N CYS A 672 41.81 19.63 21.81
CA CYS A 672 40.65 19.61 22.72
C CYS A 672 40.90 20.43 24.00
N ASN A 673 42.16 20.52 24.44
CA ASN A 673 42.61 21.27 25.61
C ASN A 673 42.46 22.80 25.47
N MET A 674 42.35 23.35 24.25
CA MET A 674 42.19 24.79 24.01
C MET A 674 40.76 25.20 23.58
N TYR A 675 39.93 24.23 23.17
CA TYR A 675 38.58 24.47 22.69
C TYR A 675 37.62 23.36 23.16
N PRO A 676 37.33 23.28 24.48
CA PRO A 676 36.50 22.19 25.04
C PRO A 676 35.04 22.23 24.60
N GLU A 677 34.56 23.38 24.11
CA GLU A 677 33.19 23.60 23.65
C GLU A 677 33.18 24.13 22.20
N LEU A 678 33.45 23.24 21.24
CA LEU A 678 33.22 23.50 19.82
C LEU A 678 31.94 22.81 19.38
N VAL A 679 31.04 23.57 18.74
CA VAL A 679 29.82 23.01 18.16
C VAL A 679 30.02 22.85 16.66
N VAL A 680 29.94 21.60 16.18
CA VAL A 680 29.91 21.26 14.76
C VAL A 680 28.46 21.13 14.31
N LYS A 681 28.05 21.92 13.31
CA LYS A 681 26.70 21.83 12.75
C LYS A 681 26.71 22.18 11.26
N ASP A 682 26.14 21.29 10.44
CA ASP A 682 26.03 21.45 8.98
C ASP A 682 27.37 21.76 8.29
N GLY A 683 28.48 21.23 8.85
CA GLY A 683 29.85 21.41 8.35
C GLY A 683 30.59 22.66 8.87
N LEU A 684 30.03 23.44 9.79
CA LEU A 684 30.68 24.62 10.37
C LEU A 684 31.15 24.37 11.81
N ILE A 685 32.35 24.89 12.14
CA ILE A 685 32.97 24.81 13.47
C ILE A 685 32.75 26.15 14.19
N LEU A 686 32.01 26.15 15.30
CA LEU A 686 31.65 27.37 16.03
C LEU A 686 32.33 27.43 17.41
N LYS A 687 32.97 28.56 17.71
CA LYS A 687 33.60 28.87 19.01
C LYS A 687 32.77 29.92 19.78
N PRO A 688 32.40 29.70 21.06
CA PRO A 688 31.79 30.72 21.90
C PRO A 688 32.81 31.77 22.41
N SER A 689 32.36 33.01 22.60
CA SER A 689 33.14 34.08 23.22
C SER A 689 32.26 35.03 24.05
N ILE A 690 32.82 35.59 25.12
CA ILE A 690 32.16 36.55 26.02
C ILE A 690 33.04 37.79 26.11
N VAL A 691 32.46 38.98 25.94
CA VAL A 691 33.15 40.28 26.04
C VAL A 691 32.45 41.12 27.10
N ARG A 692 33.21 41.74 28.02
CA ARG A 692 32.72 42.67 29.04
C ARG A 692 33.06 44.11 28.68
N THR A 693 32.12 45.03 28.90
CA THR A 693 32.36 46.48 28.89
C THR A 693 32.43 46.98 30.33
N GLN A 694 33.39 47.86 30.65
CA GLN A 694 33.58 48.41 32.00
C GLN A 694 32.53 49.47 32.35
N ALA A 695 32.33 49.70 33.65
CA ALA A 695 31.44 50.71 34.21
C ALA A 695 32.23 51.76 35.00
N GLU A 696 31.86 53.03 34.85
CA GLU A 696 32.30 54.11 35.73
C GLU A 696 31.17 54.51 36.71
N ILE A 697 31.43 54.16 37.97
CA ILE A 697 31.13 54.83 39.27
C ILE A 697 30.80 56.35 39.11
N ILE A 698 29.97 57.06 39.88
CA ILE A 698 29.64 57.10 41.33
C ILE A 698 28.21 57.73 41.49
N ASP A 699 27.50 57.76 42.63
CA ASP A 699 27.77 57.40 44.04
C ASP A 699 26.49 56.86 44.75
N SER A 700 26.33 57.11 46.05
CA SER A 700 25.37 56.58 47.02
C SER A 700 24.25 57.56 47.43
N SER A 701 23.06 57.02 47.75
CA SER A 701 22.42 57.09 49.09
C SER A 701 20.90 56.84 49.08
N GLU A 702 20.38 56.58 50.29
CA GLU A 702 19.10 56.02 50.75
C GLU A 702 17.76 56.50 50.13
N GLY A 703 16.73 55.65 50.21
CA GLY A 703 15.32 56.07 50.07
C GLY A 703 14.35 54.94 49.73
N SER A 704 13.57 54.45 50.70
CA SER A 704 12.49 53.48 50.45
C SER A 704 11.26 54.14 49.82
N PHE A 705 10.67 53.52 48.79
CA PHE A 705 9.32 53.87 48.32
C PHE A 705 8.46 52.65 48.03
N THR A 706 7.32 52.56 48.73
CA THR A 706 6.16 51.77 48.33
C THR A 706 5.32 52.59 47.34
N SER A 707 4.72 51.94 46.34
CA SER A 707 3.69 52.57 45.50
C SER A 707 2.63 51.55 45.09
N LEU A 708 1.37 51.93 45.22
CA LEU A 708 0.22 51.14 44.78
C LEU A 708 -0.09 51.43 43.30
N THR A 709 0.14 50.44 42.44
CA THR A 709 -0.52 50.37 41.12
C THR A 709 -0.97 48.93 40.84
N SER A 710 -2.27 48.70 40.81
CA SER A 710 -2.85 47.43 40.34
C SER A 710 -3.00 47.42 38.82
N GLU A 711 -1.91 47.73 38.11
CA GLU A 711 -1.86 47.56 36.66
C GLU A 711 -1.69 46.06 36.32
N PRO A 712 -2.38 45.54 35.28
CA PRO A 712 -2.22 44.17 34.86
C PRO A 712 -0.82 43.96 34.24
N CYS A 713 0.07 43.30 34.97
CA CYS A 713 1.37 42.89 34.45
C CYS A 713 1.19 41.78 33.40
N ILE A 714 1.69 42.02 32.18
CA ILE A 714 1.71 41.03 31.10
C ILE A 714 3.16 40.62 30.85
N LEU A 715 3.50 39.38 31.21
CA LEU A 715 4.80 38.77 30.93
C LEU A 715 4.78 38.13 29.53
N GLN A 716 5.40 38.76 28.54
CA GLN A 716 5.61 38.18 27.21
C GLN A 716 6.99 37.55 27.11
N THR A 717 7.05 36.22 26.99
CA THR A 717 8.27 35.48 26.65
C THR A 717 8.22 35.01 25.19
N ALA A 718 9.36 35.02 24.50
CA ALA A 718 9.54 34.36 23.20
C ALA A 718 9.85 32.86 23.36
N GLU A 719 10.19 32.41 24.58
CA GLU A 719 10.47 31.01 24.92
C GLU A 719 9.48 30.55 26.00
N ALA A 720 8.33 30.02 25.58
CA ALA A 720 7.30 29.48 26.49
C ALA A 720 7.85 28.37 27.42
N HIS A 721 8.91 27.67 27.00
CA HIS A 721 9.55 26.58 27.75
C HIS A 721 10.45 27.04 28.90
N LYS A 722 10.77 28.34 29.04
CA LYS A 722 11.41 28.87 30.26
C LYS A 722 10.37 29.21 31.34
N MET A 723 9.14 29.56 30.95
CA MET A 723 8.01 29.78 31.88
C MET A 723 7.52 28.50 32.55
N THR A 724 7.84 27.31 32.03
CA THR A 724 7.45 26.03 32.67
C THR A 724 8.25 25.69 33.93
N GLN A 725 9.21 26.54 34.35
CA GLN A 725 9.88 26.43 35.65
C GLN A 725 9.37 27.44 36.70
N LEU A 726 8.19 28.06 36.49
CA LEU A 726 7.49 28.77 37.56
C LEU A 726 6.97 27.77 38.61
N SER A 727 7.74 27.56 39.66
CA SER A 727 7.35 26.75 40.81
C SER A 727 6.64 27.61 41.87
N ALA A 728 5.48 27.14 42.31
CA ALA A 728 4.81 27.64 43.50
C ALA A 728 5.32 26.86 44.71
N ILE A 729 6.14 27.51 45.55
CA ILE A 729 6.72 26.88 46.74
C ILE A 729 5.78 27.13 47.93
N LEU A 730 5.28 26.06 48.55
CA LEU A 730 4.66 26.11 49.87
C LEU A 730 5.78 26.26 50.92
N LEU A 731 5.57 27.13 51.90
CA LEU A 731 6.64 27.64 52.76
C LEU A 731 6.60 26.95 54.14
N GLU A 732 7.43 25.92 54.32
CA GLU A 732 7.87 25.44 55.63
C GLU A 732 9.40 25.31 55.63
N GLU A 733 10.04 26.19 56.40
CA GLU A 733 11.29 26.10 57.19
C GLU A 733 12.40 25.12 56.74
N GLU A 734 13.70 25.47 56.61
CA GLU A 734 14.47 26.67 57.02
C GLU A 734 15.44 27.14 55.92
N ALA A 735 15.98 28.37 56.06
CA ALA A 735 16.78 29.02 55.03
C ALA A 735 18.30 28.76 55.11
N GLN A 736 18.96 28.68 53.95
CA GLN A 736 20.35 29.13 53.79
C GLN A 736 20.44 30.21 52.70
N PRO A 737 21.42 31.16 52.78
CA PRO A 737 21.31 32.43 52.06
C PRO A 737 21.77 32.33 50.60
N ILE A 738 20.88 32.68 49.67
CA ILE A 738 21.21 32.83 48.25
C ILE A 738 21.98 34.14 48.05
N ARG A 739 23.17 34.07 47.43
CA ARG A 739 23.85 35.25 46.88
C ARG A 739 23.38 35.50 45.44
N GLY A 740 22.25 36.20 45.30
CA GLY A 740 21.65 36.56 44.02
C GLY A 740 20.20 37.03 44.19
N THR A 741 19.84 38.14 43.55
CA THR A 741 18.57 38.85 43.73
C THR A 741 17.39 38.18 43.00
N SER A 742 16.17 38.31 43.57
CA SER A 742 14.93 37.77 42.97
C SER A 742 13.70 38.58 43.40
N VAL A 743 12.61 38.49 42.64
CA VAL A 743 11.37 39.26 42.89
C VAL A 743 10.23 38.32 43.28
N GLU A 744 9.55 38.60 44.40
CA GLU A 744 8.33 37.86 44.79
C GLU A 744 7.06 38.56 44.30
N ILE A 745 6.14 37.79 43.73
CA ILE A 745 4.85 38.23 43.21
C ILE A 745 3.75 37.36 43.81
N GLN A 746 2.69 37.97 44.35
CA GLN A 746 1.51 37.27 44.86
C GLN A 746 0.30 37.52 43.94
N PRO A 747 0.04 36.65 42.94
CA PRO A 747 -1.06 36.84 42.00
C PRO A 747 -2.42 36.50 42.62
N THR A 748 -3.41 37.38 42.44
CA THR A 748 -4.80 37.14 42.90
C THR A 748 -5.68 36.46 41.85
N LYS A 749 -5.34 36.58 40.56
CA LYS A 749 -5.94 35.86 39.42
C LYS A 749 -4.88 35.67 38.33
N ILE A 750 -4.89 34.54 37.61
CA ILE A 750 -3.97 34.28 36.50
C ILE A 750 -4.77 33.98 35.22
N CYS A 751 -4.32 34.54 34.09
CA CYS A 751 -4.75 34.23 32.73
C CYS A 751 -3.55 33.76 31.91
N VAL A 752 -3.72 32.73 31.08
CA VAL A 752 -2.64 32.11 30.28
C VAL A 752 -3.00 32.19 28.79
N HIS A 753 -2.00 32.46 27.94
CA HIS A 753 -2.12 32.53 26.48
C HIS A 753 -0.81 32.05 25.84
N SER A 754 -0.87 31.26 24.76
CA SER A 754 0.29 30.88 23.94
C SER A 754 0.28 31.60 22.59
N SER A 755 1.43 31.72 21.94
CA SER A 755 1.64 32.64 20.80
C SER A 755 1.49 32.00 19.40
N ASP A 756 0.95 30.79 19.30
CA ASP A 756 0.56 30.22 18.02
C ASP A 756 -0.86 30.67 17.67
N TYR A 757 -1.01 31.24 16.46
CA TYR A 757 -2.16 31.97 15.90
C TYR A 757 -2.33 33.46 16.33
N PHE A 758 -2.54 34.31 15.33
CA PHE A 758 -2.76 35.78 15.41
C PHE A 758 -3.79 36.20 14.34
N PRO A 759 -4.38 37.41 14.38
CA PRO A 759 -4.93 38.13 15.54
C PRO A 759 -6.37 38.66 15.28
N VAL A 760 -7.08 39.13 16.32
CA VAL A 760 -8.15 40.13 16.16
C VAL A 760 -7.95 41.23 17.22
N SER A 761 -8.33 42.47 16.89
CA SER A 761 -7.95 43.69 17.62
C SER A 761 -8.60 43.83 19.02
N ALA A 762 -7.82 44.40 19.94
CA ALA A 762 -8.13 44.51 21.37
C ALA A 762 -9.10 45.65 21.74
N SER A 763 -10.21 45.82 21.01
CA SER A 763 -11.14 46.96 21.20
C SER A 763 -12.51 46.65 21.82
N HIS A 764 -12.87 45.38 22.07
CA HIS A 764 -14.26 45.02 22.46
C HIS A 764 -14.44 44.00 23.61
N LEU A 765 -13.40 43.56 24.32
CA LEU A 765 -13.57 42.65 25.47
C LEU A 765 -14.01 43.39 26.74
N LYS A 766 -15.33 43.55 26.91
CA LYS A 766 -15.94 43.72 28.24
C LYS A 766 -16.03 42.35 28.92
N PHE A 767 -15.38 42.19 30.07
CA PHE A 767 -15.51 40.98 30.90
C PHE A 767 -16.96 40.78 31.36
N GLY A 768 -17.48 39.54 31.31
CA GLY A 768 -18.75 39.22 31.99
C GLY A 768 -19.57 38.01 31.52
N GLN A 769 -19.33 37.42 30.33
CA GLN A 769 -20.09 36.26 29.88
C GLN A 769 -19.21 35.19 29.22
N THR A 770 -19.19 34.00 29.85
CA THR A 770 -18.58 32.78 29.33
C THR A 770 -19.65 31.92 28.64
N LEU A 771 -19.34 31.36 27.48
CA LEU A 771 -20.20 30.40 26.77
C LEU A 771 -19.43 29.10 26.51
N TYR A 772 -20.04 27.99 26.89
CA TYR A 772 -19.67 26.62 26.52
C TYR A 772 -20.91 25.92 25.94
N TRP A 773 -20.71 24.87 25.16
CA TRP A 773 -21.79 23.99 24.74
C TRP A 773 -21.81 22.71 25.58
N ASN A 774 -22.98 22.37 26.13
CA ASN A 774 -23.28 21.08 26.76
C ASN A 774 -24.50 20.50 26.02
N LYS A 775 -24.52 19.18 25.82
CA LYS A 775 -25.52 18.43 25.04
C LYS A 775 -26.95 18.47 25.61
N HIS A 776 -27.16 19.03 26.82
CA HIS A 776 -28.46 19.03 27.50
C HIS A 776 -28.83 20.38 28.12
N SER A 777 -29.46 21.28 27.36
CA SER A 777 -30.39 22.27 27.91
C SER A 777 -31.39 22.79 26.86
N SER A 778 -32.65 22.95 27.28
CA SER A 778 -33.77 23.35 26.42
C SER A 778 -34.36 24.70 26.89
N GLN A 779 -33.67 25.80 26.61
CA GLN A 779 -34.19 27.16 26.80
C GLN A 779 -33.79 28.10 25.64
N LYS A 780 -34.53 29.21 25.49
CA LYS A 780 -34.44 30.15 24.36
C LYS A 780 -33.07 30.86 24.32
N HIS A 781 -32.13 30.33 23.55
CA HIS A 781 -30.81 30.93 23.32
C HIS A 781 -30.56 31.24 21.84
N LYS A 782 -29.80 32.31 21.58
CA LYS A 782 -29.40 32.73 20.23
C LYS A 782 -28.31 31.78 19.71
N LEU A 783 -28.71 30.78 18.93
CA LEU A 783 -27.81 29.71 18.48
C LEU A 783 -26.77 30.19 17.46
N LEU A 784 -25.55 29.69 17.63
CA LEU A 784 -24.41 29.84 16.73
C LEU A 784 -23.55 28.58 16.88
N ALA A 785 -23.19 27.93 15.77
CA ALA A 785 -22.39 26.69 15.75
C ALA A 785 -21.02 26.95 15.13
N LEU A 786 -19.97 26.30 15.65
CA LEU A 786 -18.57 26.47 15.23
C LEU A 786 -17.95 25.14 14.78
N ASP A 787 -16.98 25.17 13.87
CA ASP A 787 -16.07 24.04 13.59
C ASP A 787 -14.78 24.09 14.44
N PHE A 788 -13.90 23.10 14.26
CA PHE A 788 -12.63 22.98 15.01
C PHE A 788 -11.58 24.06 14.67
N SER A 789 -11.75 24.81 13.57
CA SER A 789 -10.97 26.03 13.26
C SER A 789 -11.66 27.32 13.76
N GLY A 790 -12.76 27.18 14.51
CA GLY A 790 -13.52 28.30 15.05
C GLY A 790 -14.40 29.01 14.01
N THR A 791 -14.67 28.40 12.84
CA THR A 791 -15.55 28.98 11.80
C THR A 791 -17.01 28.75 12.15
N VAL A 792 -17.85 29.76 12.01
CA VAL A 792 -19.31 29.69 12.16
C VAL A 792 -19.90 28.84 11.04
N THR A 793 -20.46 27.69 11.39
CA THR A 793 -21.08 26.75 10.44
C THR A 793 -22.61 26.91 10.37
N ALA A 794 -23.24 27.50 11.38
CA ALA A 794 -24.67 27.84 11.38
C ALA A 794 -24.96 29.02 12.33
N VAL A 795 -25.97 29.84 11.98
CA VAL A 795 -26.50 30.93 12.84
C VAL A 795 -28.02 30.90 12.91
N GLY A 796 -28.55 31.12 14.12
CA GLY A 796 -29.98 31.20 14.39
C GLY A 796 -30.61 32.53 13.94
N LYS A 797 -31.93 32.51 13.74
CA LYS A 797 -32.74 33.58 13.10
C LYS A 797 -32.58 34.98 13.71
N ASP A 798 -32.18 35.08 14.98
CA ASP A 798 -32.01 36.34 15.72
C ASP A 798 -30.53 36.78 15.91
N VAL A 799 -29.58 36.07 15.30
CA VAL A 799 -28.16 36.46 15.25
C VAL A 799 -27.93 37.38 14.06
N ARG A 800 -27.84 38.69 14.32
CA ARG A 800 -27.73 39.72 13.26
C ARG A 800 -26.31 40.25 12.99
N LYS A 801 -25.32 39.83 13.77
CA LYS A 801 -23.94 40.38 13.75
C LYS A 801 -22.86 39.37 13.31
N LEU A 802 -23.22 38.11 13.10
CA LEU A 802 -22.33 37.03 12.68
C LEU A 802 -23.04 36.17 11.64
N LYS A 803 -22.31 35.62 10.69
CA LYS A 803 -22.76 34.83 9.54
C LYS A 803 -22.04 33.49 9.47
N VAL A 804 -22.59 32.56 8.69
CA VAL A 804 -21.89 31.33 8.33
C VAL A 804 -20.64 31.70 7.52
N GLY A 805 -19.46 31.33 8.04
CA GLY A 805 -18.14 31.71 7.53
C GLY A 805 -17.28 32.60 8.45
N ASP A 806 -17.84 33.21 9.51
CA ASP A 806 -17.08 34.10 10.42
C ASP A 806 -16.27 33.28 11.46
N HIS A 807 -15.14 33.79 12.00
CA HIS A 807 -14.33 33.07 13.02
C HIS A 807 -14.42 33.66 14.44
N ILE A 808 -14.33 32.83 15.50
CA ILE A 808 -14.47 33.23 16.93
C ILE A 808 -13.42 32.52 17.84
N ALA A 809 -12.89 33.24 18.86
CA ALA A 809 -11.91 32.74 19.85
C ALA A 809 -12.41 32.84 21.33
N SER A 810 -11.79 32.12 22.28
CA SER A 810 -12.21 32.05 23.71
C SER A 810 -11.07 31.79 24.70
N CYS A 811 -11.23 32.21 25.98
CA CYS A 811 -10.25 32.10 27.09
C CYS A 811 -10.94 31.80 28.44
N TYR A 812 -10.22 31.22 29.42
CA TYR A 812 -10.74 30.90 30.77
C TYR A 812 -9.77 31.29 31.91
N PRO A 813 -10.28 31.82 33.06
CA PRO A 813 -9.45 32.20 34.22
C PRO A 813 -9.38 31.13 35.32
N VAL A 814 -8.29 31.13 36.11
CA VAL A 814 -8.13 30.30 37.33
C VAL A 814 -7.60 31.15 38.49
N THR A 815 -8.04 30.86 39.71
CA THR A 815 -7.59 31.52 40.95
C THR A 815 -6.33 30.84 41.49
N ALA A 816 -5.30 31.62 41.85
CA ALA A 816 -4.05 31.11 42.41
C ALA A 816 -3.99 31.32 43.93
N THR A 817 -3.41 30.38 44.67
CA THR A 817 -3.38 30.36 46.15
C THR A 817 -1.96 30.41 46.74
N SER A 818 -0.94 30.67 45.92
CA SER A 818 0.47 30.60 46.31
C SER A 818 1.31 31.72 45.69
N LYS A 819 2.34 32.16 46.41
CA LYS A 819 3.31 33.18 45.95
C LYS A 819 4.25 32.57 44.90
N VAL A 820 4.69 33.41 43.96
CA VAL A 820 5.59 33.05 42.86
C VAL A 820 6.86 33.89 42.97
N ARG A 821 8.03 33.25 43.00
CA ARG A 821 9.33 33.94 43.02
C ARG A 821 9.94 33.89 41.62
N VAL A 822 10.21 35.05 41.02
CA VAL A 822 10.74 35.20 39.66
C VAL A 822 12.24 35.52 39.75
N PRO A 823 13.12 34.69 39.15
CA PRO A 823 14.55 34.97 39.03
C PRO A 823 14.82 36.22 38.17
N GLU A 824 15.84 36.99 38.54
CA GLU A 824 16.17 38.26 37.86
C GLU A 824 16.52 38.10 36.37
N ASP A 825 17.11 36.96 35.99
CA ASP A 825 17.42 36.56 34.61
C ASP A 825 16.17 36.35 33.73
N VAL A 826 15.02 36.04 34.33
CA VAL A 826 13.73 36.01 33.62
C VAL A 826 13.23 37.43 33.32
N CYS A 827 13.49 38.39 34.20
CA CYS A 827 13.09 39.80 34.00
C CYS A 827 13.88 40.49 32.86
N TYR A 828 15.16 40.17 32.69
CA TYR A 828 16.03 40.84 31.72
C TYR A 828 16.02 40.26 30.29
N SER A 829 15.50 39.04 30.08
CA SER A 829 15.33 38.48 28.72
C SER A 829 14.07 39.00 27.98
N THR A 830 13.21 39.73 28.68
CA THR A 830 12.09 40.51 28.10
C THR A 830 12.59 41.76 27.36
N LYS A 831 13.02 41.62 26.09
CA LYS A 831 13.39 42.78 25.28
C LYS A 831 12.17 43.61 24.85
N ARG A 832 12.05 44.84 25.38
CA ARG A 832 11.35 45.93 24.68
C ARG A 832 12.08 46.23 23.35
N LYS A 833 11.63 45.60 22.24
CA LYS A 833 11.94 45.81 20.79
C LYS A 833 13.40 45.58 20.27
N PHE A 834 13.54 44.80 19.17
CA PHE A 834 13.87 45.25 17.78
C PHE A 834 14.49 44.13 16.86
N ALA A 835 13.96 43.98 15.61
CA ALA A 835 14.56 43.60 14.28
C ALA A 835 15.61 42.44 14.11
N LEU A 836 15.79 41.70 12.98
CA LEU A 836 15.18 41.53 11.62
C LEU A 836 15.76 40.25 10.89
N GLN A 837 14.97 39.52 10.06
CA GLN A 837 15.27 38.75 8.77
C GLN A 837 16.54 37.84 8.56
N SER A 838 16.68 36.84 7.63
CA SER A 838 15.79 35.93 6.82
C SER A 838 16.55 34.97 5.83
N PHE A 839 16.17 33.67 5.69
CA PHE A 839 16.28 32.73 4.50
C PHE A 839 17.66 32.44 3.79
N PRO A 840 17.83 31.58 2.72
CA PRO A 840 17.36 30.19 2.41
C PRO A 840 18.37 29.17 1.72
N PHE A 841 18.04 27.85 1.75
CA PHE A 841 18.17 26.72 0.75
C PHE A 841 19.44 26.22 -0.05
N GLU A 842 19.45 24.86 -0.21
CA GLU A 842 19.86 23.97 -1.35
C GLU A 842 21.28 23.38 -1.65
N ASN A 843 21.32 22.02 -1.77
CA ASN A 843 21.87 21.07 -2.79
C ASN A 843 23.29 21.27 -3.42
N VAL A 844 24.11 20.24 -3.75
CA VAL A 844 23.94 19.16 -4.78
C VAL A 844 24.90 17.95 -4.57
N LYS A 845 24.56 16.80 -5.20
CA LYS A 845 25.23 15.52 -5.58
C LYS A 845 26.80 15.48 -5.71
N ARG A 846 27.54 14.34 -5.83
CA ARG A 846 27.31 13.11 -6.64
C ARG A 846 28.40 11.99 -6.42
N GLU A 847 28.06 10.71 -6.70
CA GLU A 847 28.84 9.53 -7.26
C GLU A 847 30.37 9.34 -6.98
N SER A 848 31.02 8.14 -6.93
CA SER A 848 30.72 6.69 -6.82
C SER A 848 32.06 5.86 -6.90
N ILE A 849 32.03 4.50 -7.02
CA ILE A 849 33.15 3.56 -7.38
C ILE A 849 34.09 3.15 -6.19
N GLU A 850 34.53 1.91 -5.93
CA GLU A 850 34.14 0.50 -6.20
C GLU A 850 35.08 -0.43 -5.36
N THR A 851 34.50 -1.46 -4.74
CA THR A 851 34.94 -2.87 -4.51
C THR A 851 36.42 -3.33 -4.49
N LEU A 852 36.74 -4.19 -3.50
CA LEU A 852 37.62 -5.37 -3.65
C LEU A 852 37.39 -6.41 -2.52
N ASP A 853 37.60 -7.70 -2.82
CA ASP A 853 37.11 -8.89 -2.10
C ASP A 853 38.16 -9.65 -1.24
N SER A 854 37.64 -10.46 -0.30
CA SER A 854 38.20 -11.71 0.31
C SER A 854 39.55 -11.63 1.10
N GLU A 855 39.93 -12.52 2.04
CA GLU A 855 39.55 -13.93 2.35
C GLU A 855 39.38 -14.26 3.87
N THR A 856 39.01 -15.51 4.16
CA THR A 856 38.57 -16.14 5.44
C THR A 856 39.69 -16.61 6.40
N GLN A 857 39.54 -16.69 7.74
CA GLN A 857 39.07 -17.85 8.59
C GLN A 857 39.46 -17.59 10.09
N PRO A 858 39.20 -18.48 11.10
CA PRO A 858 37.97 -19.15 11.54
C PRO A 858 37.67 -18.95 13.08
N SER A 859 36.54 -19.48 13.58
CA SER A 859 36.11 -19.36 15.00
C SER A 859 36.68 -20.46 15.93
N TYR A 860 36.89 -20.15 17.22
CA TYR A 860 37.83 -20.89 18.09
C TYR A 860 37.25 -21.69 19.28
N PHE A 861 35.98 -21.56 19.70
CA PHE A 861 35.50 -22.23 20.93
C PHE A 861 34.14 -22.94 20.83
N ASN A 862 34.10 -24.18 21.36
CA ASN A 862 32.89 -25.01 21.42
C ASN A 862 32.88 -25.93 22.68
N SER A 863 31.82 -25.85 23.48
CA SER A 863 31.48 -26.72 24.64
C SER A 863 32.45 -26.68 25.84
N LYS A 864 32.10 -27.08 27.08
CA LYS A 864 30.97 -27.85 27.64
C LYS A 864 30.73 -27.42 29.11
N LYS A 865 29.51 -27.55 29.65
CA LYS A 865 29.19 -27.24 31.07
C LYS A 865 29.55 -28.38 32.02
N LEU A 866 29.90 -28.08 33.28
CA LEU A 866 29.71 -28.99 34.42
C LEU A 866 29.63 -28.27 35.79
N ALA A 867 28.75 -28.80 36.65
CA ALA A 867 28.57 -28.67 38.10
C ALA A 867 28.94 -27.37 38.85
N VAL A 868 27.93 -26.75 39.46
CA VAL A 868 28.07 -25.89 40.65
C VAL A 868 28.10 -26.78 41.90
N VAL A 869 29.08 -26.58 42.78
CA VAL A 869 29.03 -27.00 44.18
C VAL A 869 28.82 -25.74 45.01
N ALA A 870 27.74 -25.68 45.78
CA ALA A 870 27.56 -24.66 46.81
C ALA A 870 28.27 -25.13 48.09
N LEU A 871 29.00 -24.22 48.75
CA LEU A 871 29.54 -24.45 50.08
C LEU A 871 28.79 -23.56 51.07
N GLU A 872 28.20 -24.20 52.07
CA GLU A 872 27.61 -23.56 53.23
C GLU A 872 28.73 -23.13 54.21
N LYS A 873 28.40 -22.26 55.16
CA LYS A 873 29.35 -21.80 56.19
C LYS A 873 29.79 -22.98 57.07
N ASP A 874 31.10 -23.26 57.16
CA ASP A 874 31.77 -23.23 58.47
C ASP A 874 33.30 -23.14 58.43
N VAL A 875 33.87 -22.91 59.62
CA VAL A 875 35.26 -22.52 59.91
C VAL A 875 36.32 -23.61 59.66
N SER A 876 37.46 -23.26 59.04
CA SER A 876 38.81 -23.62 59.52
C SER A 876 39.93 -22.95 58.72
N HIS A 877 41.05 -22.66 59.40
CA HIS A 877 42.23 -22.03 58.79
C HIS A 877 42.99 -23.02 57.89
N ALA A 878 42.89 -22.86 56.58
CA ALA A 878 43.79 -23.49 55.61
C ALA A 878 44.13 -22.49 54.50
N LEU A 879 45.38 -22.01 54.48
CA LEU A 879 45.92 -21.22 53.37
C LEU A 879 46.05 -22.11 52.13
N SER A 880 45.12 -21.96 51.19
CA SER A 880 45.20 -22.58 49.88
C SER A 880 46.34 -21.95 49.07
N HIS A 881 47.53 -22.56 49.14
CA HIS A 881 48.63 -22.26 48.23
C HIS A 881 48.29 -22.72 46.82
N ILE A 882 47.57 -21.88 46.06
CA ILE A 882 47.54 -21.98 44.60
C ILE A 882 48.89 -21.47 44.09
N PRO A 883 49.76 -22.31 43.50
CA PRO A 883 50.98 -21.81 42.88
C PRO A 883 50.60 -21.02 41.62
N LEU A 884 50.78 -19.71 41.67
CA LEU A 884 50.72 -18.85 40.48
C LEU A 884 51.83 -19.28 39.51
N LEU A 885 51.48 -20.10 38.52
CA LEU A 885 52.40 -20.54 37.48
C LEU A 885 52.94 -19.31 36.72
N PRO A 886 54.27 -19.09 36.69
CA PRO A 886 54.85 -17.92 36.03
C PRO A 886 54.74 -18.05 34.51
N THR A 887 53.62 -17.60 33.96
CA THR A 887 53.36 -17.63 32.51
C THR A 887 54.23 -16.58 31.81
N LYS A 888 55.38 -17.03 31.30
CA LYS A 888 56.47 -16.26 30.64
C LYS A 888 56.10 -15.42 29.40
N LYS A 889 54.83 -15.11 29.15
CA LYS A 889 54.41 -14.20 28.08
C LYS A 889 54.24 -12.78 28.63
N GLN A 890 55.28 -11.98 28.48
CA GLN A 890 55.27 -10.55 28.79
C GLN A 890 54.34 -9.83 27.80
N LEU A 891 53.22 -9.29 28.30
CA LEU A 891 52.23 -8.57 27.49
C LEU A 891 52.40 -7.05 27.60
N PHE A 892 53.01 -6.59 28.69
CA PHE A 892 53.19 -5.18 29.00
C PHE A 892 54.66 -4.75 28.89
N ARG A 893 54.87 -3.52 28.41
CA ARG A 893 56.22 -2.98 28.18
C ARG A 893 56.83 -2.48 29.48
N LYS A 894 58.12 -2.74 29.66
CA LYS A 894 58.95 -2.08 30.67
C LYS A 894 59.10 -0.59 30.36
N ARG A 895 59.35 0.23 31.38
CA ARG A 895 59.42 1.69 31.35
C ARG A 895 58.19 2.35 30.71
N ALA A 896 57.01 1.83 31.02
CA ALA A 896 55.72 2.37 30.60
C ALA A 896 54.72 2.35 31.76
N VAL A 897 53.82 3.34 31.79
CA VAL A 897 52.79 3.49 32.82
C VAL A 897 51.47 2.89 32.34
N TYR A 898 50.84 2.10 33.20
CA TYR A 898 49.52 1.51 32.98
C TYR A 898 48.55 1.98 34.05
N ILE A 899 47.46 2.65 33.65
CA ILE A 899 46.49 3.24 34.57
C ILE A 899 45.29 2.31 34.71
N VAL A 900 44.82 2.05 35.94
CA VAL A 900 43.60 1.29 36.21
C VAL A 900 42.61 2.14 37.01
N ALA A 901 41.56 2.63 36.34
CA ALA A 901 40.50 3.39 37.00
C ALA A 901 39.52 2.45 37.70
N GLY A 902 39.21 2.69 38.97
CA GLY A 902 38.43 1.77 39.81
C GLY A 902 39.20 0.55 40.30
N GLY A 903 40.53 0.57 40.26
CA GLY A 903 41.39 -0.60 40.51
C GLY A 903 41.54 -1.07 41.97
N LEU A 904 40.80 -0.51 42.94
CA LEU A 904 40.95 -0.86 44.38
C LEU A 904 40.07 -2.03 44.86
N SER A 905 39.19 -2.57 44.01
CA SER A 905 38.33 -3.70 44.38
C SER A 905 37.88 -4.52 43.17
N GLY A 906 37.39 -5.74 43.44
CA GLY A 906 36.76 -6.62 42.45
C GLY A 906 37.60 -6.82 41.18
N LEU A 907 36.93 -6.74 40.02
CA LEU A 907 37.57 -6.91 38.70
C LEU A 907 38.69 -5.90 38.44
N GLY A 908 38.59 -4.68 39.00
CA GLY A 908 39.62 -3.67 38.85
C GLY A 908 40.94 -4.08 39.51
N PHE A 909 40.88 -4.67 40.71
CA PHE A 909 42.09 -5.11 41.41
C PHE A 909 42.68 -6.39 40.81
N GLU A 910 41.85 -7.31 40.33
CA GLU A 910 42.33 -8.47 39.54
C GLU A 910 42.97 -8.03 38.21
N THR A 911 42.52 -6.90 37.63
CA THR A 911 43.18 -6.28 36.46
C THR A 911 44.56 -5.72 36.83
N VAL A 912 44.73 -5.11 38.02
CA VAL A 912 46.04 -4.69 38.54
C VAL A 912 46.98 -5.89 38.72
N LYS A 913 46.51 -6.98 39.34
CA LYS A 913 47.26 -8.24 39.49
C LYS A 913 47.66 -8.80 38.14
N PHE A 914 46.74 -8.84 37.16
CA PHE A 914 47.01 -9.31 35.80
C PHE A 914 48.09 -8.48 35.08
N ILE A 915 48.03 -7.15 35.13
CA ILE A 915 49.04 -6.27 34.52
C ILE A 915 50.42 -6.51 35.15
N SER A 916 50.45 -6.59 36.49
CA SER A 916 51.66 -6.81 37.28
C SER A 916 52.33 -8.15 36.93
N GLN A 917 51.57 -9.25 36.98
CA GLN A 917 52.06 -10.61 36.66
C GLN A 917 52.48 -10.78 35.20
N ARG A 918 52.03 -9.90 34.29
CA ARG A 918 52.34 -9.92 32.85
C ARG A 918 53.40 -8.90 32.43
N GLY A 919 54.11 -8.32 33.39
CA GLY A 919 55.33 -7.53 33.19
C GLY A 919 55.13 -6.01 33.07
N GLY A 920 54.03 -5.47 33.60
CA GLY A 920 53.83 -4.03 33.74
C GLY A 920 54.64 -3.47 34.91
N GLU A 921 55.58 -2.55 34.62
CA GLU A 921 56.56 -2.03 35.58
C GLU A 921 56.02 -0.88 36.45
N TYR A 922 55.16 -0.02 35.90
CA TYR A 922 54.47 1.05 36.63
C TYR A 922 52.96 0.89 36.46
N VAL A 923 52.25 0.60 37.56
CA VAL A 923 50.78 0.45 37.57
C VAL A 923 50.18 1.48 38.51
N ILE A 924 49.27 2.32 37.99
CA ILE A 924 48.71 3.45 38.75
C ILE A 924 47.21 3.28 38.87
N ILE A 925 46.72 3.17 40.10
CA ILE A 925 45.31 2.98 40.41
C ILE A 925 44.67 4.35 40.63
N LEU A 926 43.65 4.70 39.83
CA LEU A 926 42.84 5.90 40.06
C LEU A 926 41.54 5.49 40.74
N SER A 927 41.22 6.12 41.88
CA SER A 927 40.04 5.82 42.69
C SER A 927 39.54 7.07 43.41
N ARG A 928 38.24 7.18 43.67
CA ARG A 928 37.64 8.28 44.46
C ARG A 928 37.84 8.13 45.97
N SER A 929 38.54 7.09 46.39
CA SER A 929 38.74 6.74 47.80
C SER A 929 40.12 6.11 47.96
N LYS A 930 40.78 6.41 49.07
CA LYS A 930 42.08 5.83 49.43
C LYS A 930 41.95 4.33 49.73
N PRO A 931 42.99 3.51 49.47
CA PRO A 931 42.99 2.10 49.85
C PRO A 931 42.83 1.94 51.37
N THR A 932 42.02 0.95 51.77
CA THR A 932 41.96 0.48 53.17
C THR A 932 43.26 -0.27 53.52
N GLN A 933 43.52 -0.50 54.81
CA GLN A 933 44.75 -1.16 55.25
C GLN A 933 44.93 -2.55 54.61
N ASP A 934 43.85 -3.35 54.52
CA ASP A 934 43.88 -4.68 53.90
C ASP A 934 44.22 -4.62 52.40
N VAL A 935 43.60 -3.69 51.65
CA VAL A 935 43.87 -3.50 50.22
C VAL A 935 45.28 -2.96 49.99
N GLN A 936 45.77 -2.08 50.87
CA GLN A 936 47.14 -1.59 50.81
C GLN A 936 48.15 -2.72 51.06
N GLN A 937 47.84 -3.64 51.97
CA GLN A 937 48.66 -4.83 52.23
C GLN A 937 48.65 -5.81 51.04
N GLU A 938 47.50 -6.02 50.38
CA GLU A 938 47.47 -6.78 49.12
C GLU A 938 48.25 -6.09 47.99
N ILE A 939 48.18 -4.76 47.86
CA ILE A 939 48.98 -3.99 46.88
C ILE A 939 50.48 -4.25 47.10
N SER A 940 50.97 -4.09 48.34
CA SER A 940 52.38 -4.32 48.66
C SER A 940 52.80 -5.78 48.47
N ASN A 941 51.92 -6.76 48.72
CA ASN A 941 52.21 -8.17 48.44
C ASN A 941 52.40 -8.41 46.92
N VAL A 942 51.55 -7.83 46.07
CA VAL A 942 51.66 -7.95 44.61
C VAL A 942 52.92 -7.24 44.10
N GLU A 943 53.24 -6.06 44.65
CA GLU A 943 54.42 -5.27 44.33
C GLU A 943 55.73 -6.04 44.62
N ILE A 944 55.84 -6.62 45.82
CA ILE A 944 56.97 -7.47 46.23
C ILE A 944 57.06 -8.74 45.35
N GLN A 945 55.92 -9.37 45.05
CA GLN A 945 55.88 -10.62 44.27
C GLN A 945 56.22 -10.42 42.79
N CYS A 946 55.86 -9.28 42.20
CA CYS A 946 56.03 -9.02 40.76
C CYS A 946 57.27 -8.15 40.43
N GLY A 947 57.85 -7.46 41.42
CA GLY A 947 59.02 -6.61 41.22
C GLY A 947 58.72 -5.37 40.36
N ASN A 948 57.55 -4.77 40.57
CA ASN A 948 57.07 -3.58 39.88
C ASN A 948 56.74 -2.46 40.89
N TYR A 949 56.19 -1.33 40.42
CA TYR A 949 55.78 -0.21 41.26
C TYR A 949 54.27 0.04 41.13
N ILE A 950 53.55 -0.02 42.25
CA ILE A 950 52.09 0.13 42.28
C ILE A 950 51.70 1.30 43.18
N THR A 951 51.03 2.31 42.64
CA THR A 951 50.60 3.49 43.41
C THR A 951 49.10 3.76 43.20
N ALA A 952 48.37 3.91 44.30
CA ALA A 952 47.01 4.42 44.28
C ALA A 952 46.99 5.96 44.41
N MET A 953 46.11 6.61 43.65
CA MET A 953 45.90 8.06 43.65
C MET A 953 44.40 8.37 43.73
N GLU A 954 44.08 9.42 44.47
CA GLU A 954 42.71 9.89 44.62
C GLU A 954 42.33 10.74 43.40
N CYS A 955 41.34 10.27 42.63
CA CYS A 955 40.90 10.89 41.37
C CYS A 955 39.47 10.46 41.03
N ASP A 956 38.60 11.42 40.70
CA ASP A 956 37.30 11.14 40.10
C ASP A 956 37.38 11.29 38.57
N ILE A 957 37.34 10.16 37.86
CA ILE A 957 37.44 10.12 36.39
C ILE A 957 36.24 10.77 35.67
N SER A 958 35.18 11.14 36.39
CA SER A 958 34.06 11.93 35.85
C SER A 958 34.29 13.45 35.92
N VAL A 959 35.43 13.90 36.46
CA VAL A 959 35.81 15.32 36.63
C VAL A 959 37.13 15.63 35.91
N SER A 960 37.06 16.42 34.83
CA SER A 960 38.18 16.70 33.91
C SER A 960 39.45 17.26 34.59
N GLU A 961 39.25 18.12 35.59
CA GLU A 961 40.33 18.78 36.33
C GLU A 961 41.10 17.78 37.23
N SER A 962 40.37 16.89 37.92
CA SER A 962 40.94 15.83 38.74
C SER A 962 41.77 14.83 37.92
N VAL A 963 41.35 14.56 36.67
CA VAL A 963 42.11 13.72 35.73
C VAL A 963 43.38 14.44 35.25
N HIS A 964 43.32 15.73 34.93
CA HIS A 964 44.49 16.52 34.54
C HIS A 964 45.53 16.64 35.65
N GLU A 965 45.09 16.87 36.89
CA GLU A 965 45.96 16.92 38.06
C GLU A 965 46.63 15.56 38.30
N ALA A 966 45.86 14.46 38.26
CA ALA A 966 46.39 13.11 38.40
C ALA A 966 47.44 12.80 37.32
N ILE A 967 47.17 13.08 36.04
CA ILE A 967 48.14 12.87 34.94
C ILE A 967 49.40 13.72 35.13
N SER A 968 49.27 14.96 35.61
CA SER A 968 50.40 15.85 35.89
C SER A 968 51.31 15.30 37.00
N VAL A 969 50.73 14.76 38.07
CA VAL A 969 51.47 14.11 39.17
C VAL A 969 52.10 12.79 38.70
N ILE A 970 51.44 12.03 37.82
CA ILE A 970 52.01 10.82 37.19
C ILE A 970 53.26 11.17 36.38
N ALA A 971 53.20 12.24 35.57
CA ALA A 971 54.34 12.70 34.76
C ALA A 971 55.54 13.14 35.62
N GLN A 972 55.29 13.74 36.80
CA GLN A 972 56.35 14.10 37.75
C GLN A 972 56.95 12.89 38.48
N LYS A 973 56.15 11.88 38.85
CA LYS A 973 56.62 10.68 39.56
C LYS A 973 57.36 9.69 38.67
N CYS A 974 57.04 9.63 37.37
CA CYS A 974 57.63 8.67 36.43
C CYS A 974 58.30 9.38 35.23
N PRO A 975 59.33 10.22 35.43
CA PRO A 975 59.94 11.01 34.37
C PRO A 975 60.53 10.11 33.27
N GLY A 976 60.08 10.32 32.03
CA GLY A 976 60.54 9.59 30.86
C GLY A 976 59.89 8.21 30.62
N CYS A 977 58.79 7.87 31.31
CA CYS A 977 57.99 6.67 31.02
C CYS A 977 56.63 7.06 30.43
N PRO A 978 56.30 6.73 29.16
CA PRO A 978 55.00 7.07 28.58
C PRO A 978 53.86 6.22 29.16
N ILE A 979 52.68 6.84 29.32
CA ILE A 979 51.44 6.10 29.56
C ILE A 979 51.13 5.29 28.29
N ARG A 980 50.91 3.97 28.44
CA ARG A 980 50.77 3.04 27.30
C ARG A 980 49.53 2.15 27.36
N GLY A 981 48.73 2.27 28.41
CA GLY A 981 47.41 1.65 28.49
C GLY A 981 46.63 2.21 29.67
N VAL A 982 45.33 2.37 29.48
CA VAL A 982 44.38 2.75 30.52
C VAL A 982 43.30 1.66 30.54
N PHE A 983 42.92 1.22 31.73
CA PHE A 983 41.93 0.17 31.95
C PHE A 983 40.79 0.73 32.81
N HIS A 984 39.61 0.90 32.21
CA HIS A 984 38.45 1.42 32.91
C HIS A 984 37.66 0.30 33.60
N SER A 985 37.84 0.15 34.90
CA SER A 985 37.08 -0.77 35.77
C SER A 985 36.18 -0.02 36.77
N ALA A 986 36.02 1.29 36.63
CA ALA A 986 35.16 2.08 37.49
C ALA A 986 33.68 1.79 37.17
N VAL A 987 32.92 1.35 38.18
CA VAL A 987 31.50 1.04 38.05
C VAL A 987 30.72 1.75 39.15
N VAL A 988 29.61 2.37 38.78
CA VAL A 988 28.56 2.80 39.70
C VAL A 988 27.45 1.74 39.62
N LEU A 989 27.25 1.00 40.71
CA LEU A 989 26.20 -0.01 40.82
C LEU A 989 24.90 0.66 41.30
N HIS A 990 23.93 0.79 40.39
CA HIS A 990 22.54 1.13 40.66
C HIS A 990 21.70 0.36 39.66
N ASP A 991 21.25 -0.83 40.06
CA ASP A 991 20.47 -1.74 39.23
C ASP A 991 18.96 -1.44 39.35
N GLY A 992 18.22 -1.56 38.25
CA GLY A 992 16.78 -1.32 38.21
C GLY A 992 16.13 -1.85 36.94
N LEU A 993 14.81 -2.05 36.97
CA LEU A 993 14.04 -2.39 35.77
C LEU A 993 13.91 -1.14 34.88
N ILE A 994 13.95 -1.32 33.56
CA ILE A 994 13.80 -0.22 32.58
C ILE A 994 12.54 0.61 32.83
N GLU A 995 11.42 -0.03 33.20
CA GLU A 995 10.15 0.63 33.53
C GLU A 995 10.21 1.53 34.77
N THR A 996 11.24 1.39 35.60
CA THR A 996 11.44 2.12 36.86
C THR A 996 12.67 3.04 36.85
N LEU A 997 13.40 3.11 35.73
CA LEU A 997 14.69 3.78 35.63
C LEU A 997 14.50 5.26 35.29
N ASP A 998 14.69 6.15 36.26
CA ASP A 998 14.63 7.59 36.03
C ASP A 998 15.90 8.13 35.34
N ARG A 999 15.76 9.33 34.77
CA ARG A 999 16.84 10.01 34.04
C ARG A 999 18.07 10.28 34.91
N SER A 1000 17.90 10.57 36.20
CA SER A 1000 19.02 10.88 37.11
C SER A 1000 19.85 9.63 37.42
N LEU A 1001 19.18 8.48 37.65
CA LEU A 1001 19.82 7.19 37.85
C LEU A 1001 20.55 6.73 36.59
N TYR A 1002 19.92 6.89 35.42
CA TYR A 1002 20.55 6.60 34.14
C TYR A 1002 21.81 7.45 33.91
N GLU A 1003 21.73 8.78 34.05
CA GLU A 1003 22.87 9.68 33.88
C GLU A 1003 23.99 9.38 34.90
N LYS A 1004 23.66 9.03 36.16
CA LYS A 1004 24.63 8.69 37.22
C LYS A 1004 25.42 7.41 36.94
N VAL A 1005 24.83 6.42 36.26
CA VAL A 1005 25.50 5.17 35.86
C VAL A 1005 26.23 5.31 34.51
N PHE A 1006 25.70 6.14 33.61
CA PHE A 1006 26.21 6.28 32.23
C PHE A 1006 27.35 7.30 32.11
N LYS A 1007 27.28 8.43 32.83
CA LYS A 1007 28.25 9.54 32.75
C LYS A 1007 29.71 9.10 32.98
N PRO A 1008 30.07 8.32 34.01
CA PRO A 1008 31.46 7.88 34.20
C PRO A 1008 32.00 7.04 33.04
N LYS A 1009 31.14 6.28 32.35
CA LYS A 1009 31.51 5.44 31.20
C LYS A 1009 31.76 6.29 29.96
N VAL A 1010 30.82 7.20 29.63
CA VAL A 1010 30.94 8.10 28.47
C VAL A 1010 32.11 9.07 28.65
N THR A 1011 32.17 9.78 29.78
CA THR A 1011 33.20 10.80 30.02
C THR A 1011 34.60 10.19 30.08
N ALA A 1012 34.78 9.01 30.69
CA ALA A 1012 36.07 8.32 30.64
C ALA A 1012 36.45 7.84 29.24
N SER A 1013 35.50 7.38 28.42
CA SER A 1013 35.76 7.01 27.02
C SER A 1013 36.25 8.17 26.15
N CYS A 1014 35.98 9.43 26.53
CA CYS A 1014 36.53 10.61 25.85
C CYS A 1014 37.96 10.98 26.27
N TYR A 1015 38.51 10.36 27.32
CA TYR A 1015 39.90 10.56 27.77
C TYR A 1015 40.84 9.39 27.38
N HIS A 1016 40.30 8.39 26.66
CA HIS A 1016 41.04 7.25 26.11
C HIS A 1016 41.61 7.55 24.71
#